data_AF-A0AAQ3TZ09-F1
#
_entry.id   AF-A0AAQ3TZ09-F1
#
_cell.length_a   1.000
_cell.length_b   1.000
_cell.length_c   1.000
_cell.angle_alpha   90.00
_cell.angle_beta   90.00
_cell.angle_gamma   90.00
#
_symmetry.space_group_name_H-M   'P 1'
#
loop_
_entity.id
_entity.type
_entity.pdbx_description
1 polymer ?
#
loop_
_entity_poly.entity_id
_entity_poly.type
_entity_poly.pdbx_seq_one_letter_code
_entity_poly.pdbx_strand_id
1 'polypeptide(L)'
;MGGVVVMGMVVSALAVVLVPWLWAALVKQVWRPRAVARAFAQQGVRGPRYHILLGNIREAKALMAKASGATLDRSSHDIVPRVLPHLHAWVSRYGKVFLWWKGSAPALCLANYDMVKRVLSDKTGLYVKLDMPPVLMSLMGKGLASAEGDDWARHRLVVHPAFAMDKIKMMTAAMAACVEDVVRAWEARIAAAATGEVTVDVGHQFWELTADVISHTALGSSYRQGKEVFLAQEELLLMVIANFTSVPIPGMRYLPTKANVLRWKLERKVRATLMAIIDERLAAAKEARGYGTDLLGLMLEANAGDGGQRLMSMNEIIDECKTFFFAGHETTAHHLTWTTFLLGTHPEWQQRLREEVLRECGGADVPLHADALNKLKLVTMVLYEALRLYGPATFIERQPTADVDLCGVKVPKGTHLTIPFLMLHRDKEAWGADAGEFNPLRFRDGVSRAAAQPNAHLGFSIGPRACIGQDVAMLEAKVTLALILRRFAFEVAPEYVHAPARQFLTLQPQHGLQVVLRLLDSSISAISDAALASPVSNALRPPPHNLFSPSRPQDHGELARMADAFALRPVGAPRPVWRPHAVARAFARHGVRGPRYHILLGNIREAKALLAAASGTTLDRSSHDIFPRVLPHLHAWASRYGKVFLWWKGSAPTLCLGNYDMVKRVLSDKAGLYIKPEIPPALTTLMGKGLVFAEGDDWASHRRVVHPAFAMDKIKMMTGAMAACAGDVVRAWEARVAAAATGEVTVEVGHQFSELTADVISHTAFGSSYRQGNEVLLAQQELQLMAMAELNSVQLPGMQYLPTKANVRRWQLERKVRATLMAIIDERLAAAKEARGYGTDLLGLMLEANAGGDGKRIMSMDEIIDECKTFFFAGHDTTAHLLTWVTFLLGTHPEWQRRLREEVFRECGGADVPLHADALNKLKLLTMVLYETLRLYGPATFIERQTTADVDLCGVKVPKGTVLTIPFVMLHRDEEAWGADASEFNPLRFQDGVGRAAAQPNALLSFSLGPRACIGQDFAMLEAKATLALILRRFAFEVAPEYMHAPAQFLTLQPMHGVQVVLKLLDS
;
A
#
# COMPACT_ATOMS: atom_id res chain seq x y z
N MET A 1 -39.74 4.30 -54.08
CA MET A 1 -39.45 2.94 -53.54
C MET A 1 -38.14 2.85 -52.75
N GLY A 2 -36.99 3.33 -53.25
CA GLY A 2 -35.67 3.10 -52.60
C GLY A 2 -35.56 3.39 -51.10
N GLY A 3 -36.12 4.50 -50.60
CA GLY A 3 -36.01 4.87 -49.18
C GLY A 3 -36.64 3.88 -48.19
N VAL A 4 -37.72 3.19 -48.58
CA VAL A 4 -38.39 2.20 -47.71
C VAL A 4 -37.55 0.93 -47.54
N VAL A 5 -36.85 0.51 -48.61
CA VAL A 5 -35.97 -0.66 -48.60
C VAL A 5 -34.74 -0.41 -47.72
N VAL A 6 -34.13 0.77 -47.83
CA VAL A 6 -32.99 1.16 -46.98
C VAL A 6 -33.38 1.21 -45.51
N MET A 7 -34.55 1.78 -45.17
CA MET A 7 -35.05 1.82 -43.79
C MET A 7 -35.27 0.41 -43.22
N GLY A 8 -35.86 -0.51 -44.00
CA GLY A 8 -36.07 -1.91 -43.60
C GLY A 8 -34.76 -2.67 -43.33
N MET A 9 -33.72 -2.43 -44.15
CA MET A 9 -32.39 -3.02 -43.94
C MET A 9 -31.72 -2.50 -42.66
N VAL A 10 -31.81 -1.19 -42.39
CA VAL A 10 -31.25 -0.57 -41.16
C VAL A 10 -31.95 -1.09 -39.90
N VAL A 11 -33.29 -1.19 -39.91
CA VAL A 11 -34.06 -1.74 -38.78
C VAL A 11 -33.71 -3.22 -38.55
N SER A 12 -33.55 -4.01 -39.61
CA SER A 12 -33.16 -5.42 -39.51
C SER A 12 -31.75 -5.59 -38.94
N ALA A 13 -30.78 -4.79 -39.39
CA ALA A 13 -29.42 -4.79 -38.85
C ALA A 13 -29.37 -4.38 -37.38
N LEU A 14 -30.16 -3.38 -36.98
CA LEU A 14 -30.30 -2.96 -35.57
C LEU A 14 -30.92 -4.07 -34.71
N ALA A 15 -31.95 -4.77 -35.19
CA ALA A 15 -32.59 -5.88 -34.47
C ALA A 15 -31.62 -7.04 -34.21
N VAL A 16 -30.78 -7.40 -35.19
CA VAL A 16 -29.74 -8.44 -35.06
C VAL A 16 -28.71 -8.12 -33.97
N VAL A 17 -28.46 -6.84 -33.66
CA VAL A 17 -27.58 -6.41 -32.56
C VAL A 17 -28.32 -6.25 -31.23
N LEU A 18 -29.51 -5.66 -31.25
CA LEU A 18 -30.29 -5.32 -30.05
C LEU A 18 -30.87 -6.55 -29.34
N VAL A 19 -31.44 -7.52 -30.08
CA VAL A 19 -32.10 -8.68 -29.46
C VAL A 19 -31.11 -9.56 -28.66
N PRO A 20 -29.93 -9.93 -29.19
CA PRO A 20 -28.92 -10.66 -28.40
C PRO A 20 -28.37 -9.83 -27.23
N TRP A 21 -28.23 -8.51 -27.38
CA TRP A 21 -27.77 -7.62 -26.32
C TRP A 21 -28.77 -7.53 -25.16
N LEU A 22 -30.07 -7.41 -25.47
CA LEU A 22 -31.18 -7.41 -24.52
C LEU A 22 -31.38 -8.77 -23.84
N TRP A 23 -31.32 -9.87 -24.59
CA TRP A 23 -31.36 -11.22 -24.00
C TRP A 23 -30.19 -11.44 -23.04
N ALA A 24 -28.98 -11.08 -23.47
CA ALA A 24 -27.84 -11.09 -22.59
C ALA A 24 -28.07 -10.16 -21.39
N ALA A 25 -28.62 -8.95 -21.54
CA ALA A 25 -28.94 -8.06 -20.43
C ALA A 25 -29.94 -8.69 -19.43
N LEU A 26 -31.00 -9.34 -19.88
CA LEU A 26 -31.96 -10.05 -19.03
C LEU A 26 -31.29 -11.20 -18.27
N VAL A 27 -30.47 -11.99 -18.96
CA VAL A 27 -29.71 -13.09 -18.37
C VAL A 27 -28.72 -12.58 -17.31
N LYS A 28 -27.95 -11.54 -17.64
CA LYS A 28 -27.04 -10.81 -16.74
C LYS A 28 -27.80 -10.31 -15.50
N GLN A 29 -28.86 -9.54 -15.70
CA GLN A 29 -29.52 -8.75 -14.65
C GLN A 29 -30.61 -9.48 -13.88
N VAL A 30 -31.05 -10.68 -14.28
CA VAL A 30 -32.21 -11.34 -13.63
C VAL A 30 -31.98 -12.82 -13.33
N TRP A 31 -31.60 -13.62 -14.34
CA TRP A 31 -31.49 -15.08 -14.21
C TRP A 31 -30.25 -15.52 -13.44
N ARG A 32 -29.08 -15.13 -13.95
CA ARG A 32 -27.76 -15.34 -13.35
C ARG A 32 -27.77 -14.93 -11.86
N PRO A 33 -28.40 -13.80 -11.48
CA PRO A 33 -28.59 -13.46 -10.06
C PRO A 33 -29.40 -14.44 -9.22
N ARG A 34 -30.60 -14.82 -9.67
CA ARG A 34 -31.52 -15.68 -8.91
C ARG A 34 -30.96 -17.09 -8.74
N ALA A 35 -30.27 -17.60 -9.76
CA ALA A 35 -29.65 -18.92 -9.74
C ALA A 35 -28.68 -19.08 -8.55
N VAL A 36 -27.80 -18.10 -8.33
CA VAL A 36 -26.77 -18.28 -7.29
C VAL A 36 -27.22 -17.82 -5.91
N ALA A 37 -28.24 -16.96 -5.82
CA ALA A 37 -28.98 -16.83 -4.56
C ALA A 37 -29.55 -18.16 -4.06
N ARG A 38 -30.04 -19.02 -4.97
CA ARG A 38 -30.50 -20.37 -4.61
C ARG A 38 -29.34 -21.30 -4.25
N ALA A 39 -28.27 -21.31 -5.05
CA ALA A 39 -27.12 -22.20 -4.82
C ALA A 39 -26.44 -22.02 -3.45
N PHE A 40 -26.32 -20.78 -2.95
CA PHE A 40 -25.79 -20.52 -1.60
C PHE A 40 -26.78 -20.85 -0.50
N ALA A 41 -28.05 -20.49 -0.70
CA ALA A 41 -29.10 -20.80 0.27
C ALA A 41 -29.29 -22.32 0.47
N GLN A 42 -28.92 -23.15 -0.51
CA GLN A 42 -29.04 -24.61 -0.46
C GLN A 42 -28.14 -25.29 0.59
N GLN A 43 -27.15 -24.60 1.15
CA GLN A 43 -26.54 -25.01 2.43
C GLN A 43 -26.46 -23.78 3.36
N GLY A 44 -27.62 -23.19 3.65
CA GLY A 44 -27.82 -22.20 4.72
C GLY A 44 -27.38 -20.76 4.41
N VAL A 45 -26.34 -20.56 3.60
CA VAL A 45 -25.73 -19.24 3.33
C VAL A 45 -26.73 -18.27 2.66
N ARG A 46 -27.18 -17.24 3.40
CA ARG A 46 -28.27 -16.31 3.04
C ARG A 46 -27.92 -14.87 3.40
N GLY A 47 -28.62 -13.89 2.83
CA GLY A 47 -28.40 -12.47 3.07
C GLY A 47 -29.55 -11.61 2.51
N PRO A 48 -29.39 -10.28 2.38
CA PRO A 48 -30.45 -9.37 1.92
C PRO A 48 -30.93 -9.69 0.50
N ARG A 49 -31.94 -8.97 0.00
CA ARG A 49 -32.60 -9.24 -1.30
C ARG A 49 -31.95 -8.46 -2.44
N TYR A 50 -32.07 -8.99 -3.67
CA TYR A 50 -31.60 -8.31 -4.87
C TYR A 50 -32.50 -7.15 -5.30
N HIS A 51 -31.87 -6.13 -5.86
CA HIS A 51 -32.54 -5.18 -6.75
C HIS A 51 -31.80 -5.11 -8.10
N ILE A 52 -32.55 -5.17 -9.19
CA ILE A 52 -32.02 -5.17 -10.57
C ILE A 52 -31.12 -3.93 -10.80
N LEU A 53 -30.04 -4.08 -11.58
CA LEU A 53 -29.00 -3.09 -11.89
C LEU A 53 -28.13 -2.58 -10.71
N LEU A 54 -28.65 -2.45 -9.50
CA LEU A 54 -27.96 -1.80 -8.37
C LEU A 54 -27.68 -2.72 -7.17
N GLY A 55 -28.21 -3.94 -7.12
CA GLY A 55 -28.08 -4.82 -5.96
C GLY A 55 -28.57 -4.12 -4.70
N ASN A 56 -27.77 -4.11 -3.65
CA ASN A 56 -27.95 -3.31 -2.44
C ASN A 56 -26.99 -2.13 -2.36
N ILE A 57 -26.35 -1.65 -3.46
CA ILE A 57 -25.56 -0.39 -3.44
C ILE A 57 -26.38 0.73 -2.81
N ARG A 58 -27.67 0.81 -3.17
CA ARG A 58 -28.60 1.85 -2.68
C ARG A 58 -28.92 1.70 -1.19
N GLU A 59 -29.05 0.48 -0.68
CA GLU A 59 -29.30 0.20 0.74
C GLU A 59 -28.03 0.45 1.56
N ALA A 60 -26.88 -0.03 1.07
CA ALA A 60 -25.57 0.23 1.61
C ALA A 60 -25.37 1.75 1.79
N LYS A 61 -25.44 2.53 0.70
CA LYS A 61 -25.40 4.00 0.72
C LYS A 61 -26.26 4.62 1.82
N ALA A 62 -27.53 4.23 1.88
CA ALA A 62 -28.48 4.82 2.82
C ALA A 62 -28.05 4.59 4.26
N LEU A 63 -27.47 3.43 4.56
CA LEU A 63 -26.89 3.11 5.86
C LEU A 63 -25.60 3.91 6.12
N MET A 64 -24.73 4.11 5.13
CA MET A 64 -23.49 4.92 5.29
C MET A 64 -23.76 6.40 5.47
N ALA A 65 -24.67 6.97 4.67
CA ALA A 65 -25.08 8.38 4.78
C ALA A 65 -25.89 8.64 6.06
N LYS A 66 -26.65 7.66 6.56
CA LYS A 66 -27.29 7.76 7.88
C LYS A 66 -26.25 7.71 9.01
N ALA A 67 -25.20 6.90 8.85
CA ALA A 67 -24.14 6.78 9.86
C ALA A 67 -23.21 8.00 9.94
N SER A 68 -23.17 8.86 8.92
CA SER A 68 -22.22 9.98 8.84
C SER A 68 -22.58 11.28 9.53
N GLY A 69 -23.82 11.42 10.03
CA GLY A 69 -24.24 12.61 10.77
C GLY A 69 -24.07 12.55 12.29
N ALA A 70 -23.80 11.39 12.88
CA ALA A 70 -23.66 11.22 14.34
C ALA A 70 -22.18 11.23 14.78
N THR A 71 -21.90 11.51 16.05
CA THR A 71 -20.57 11.44 16.68
C THR A 71 -20.46 10.21 17.61
N LEU A 72 -19.26 9.89 18.10
CA LEU A 72 -19.05 8.91 19.17
C LEU A 72 -18.50 9.61 20.41
N ASP A 73 -18.62 8.97 21.56
CA ASP A 73 -17.89 9.35 22.75
C ASP A 73 -16.39 9.01 22.65
N ARG A 74 -15.53 9.76 23.35
CA ARG A 74 -14.07 9.58 23.32
C ARG A 74 -13.58 8.30 24.01
N SER A 75 -14.39 7.63 24.83
CA SER A 75 -14.07 6.31 25.38
C SER A 75 -14.46 5.16 24.45
N SER A 76 -15.29 5.40 23.42
CA SER A 76 -15.95 4.34 22.64
C SER A 76 -15.13 3.89 21.43
N HIS A 77 -14.44 2.76 21.54
CA HIS A 77 -13.74 2.16 20.40
C HIS A 77 -14.62 1.27 19.48
N ASP A 78 -15.93 1.12 19.73
CA ASP A 78 -16.82 0.41 18.80
C ASP A 78 -17.26 1.28 17.61
N ILE A 79 -16.33 1.48 16.69
CA ILE A 79 -16.54 2.27 15.48
C ILE A 79 -17.23 1.48 14.37
N VAL A 80 -17.31 0.14 14.47
CA VAL A 80 -17.88 -0.75 13.43
C VAL A 80 -19.30 -0.34 12.98
N PRO A 81 -20.27 -0.03 13.88
CA PRO A 81 -21.63 0.29 13.49
C PRO A 81 -21.73 1.55 12.63
N ARG A 82 -20.70 2.41 12.68
CA ARG A 82 -20.69 3.70 12.00
C ARG A 82 -19.71 3.73 10.83
N VAL A 83 -18.54 3.10 10.90
CA VAL A 83 -17.68 2.90 9.71
C VAL A 83 -18.36 1.98 8.69
N LEU A 84 -18.85 0.81 9.12
CA LEU A 84 -19.34 -0.28 8.25
C LEU A 84 -20.82 -0.62 8.52
N PRO A 85 -21.75 0.36 8.55
CA PRO A 85 -23.10 0.19 9.10
C PRO A 85 -23.88 -0.93 8.41
N HIS A 86 -23.80 -0.99 7.09
CA HIS A 86 -24.36 -2.05 6.26
C HIS A 86 -23.90 -3.47 6.64
N LEU A 87 -22.62 -3.67 6.92
CA LEU A 87 -22.04 -5.00 7.18
C LEU A 87 -22.23 -5.41 8.62
N HIS A 88 -22.20 -4.43 9.54
CA HIS A 88 -22.66 -4.58 10.90
C HIS A 88 -24.14 -5.01 10.95
N ALA A 89 -25.03 -4.31 10.22
CA ALA A 89 -26.44 -4.66 10.15
C ALA A 89 -26.70 -6.05 9.56
N TRP A 90 -25.92 -6.48 8.57
CA TRP A 90 -26.12 -7.78 7.92
C TRP A 90 -25.42 -8.95 8.64
N VAL A 91 -24.33 -8.76 9.40
CA VAL A 91 -23.74 -9.85 10.21
C VAL A 91 -24.69 -10.31 11.29
N SER A 92 -25.34 -9.38 11.98
CA SER A 92 -26.28 -9.68 13.06
C SER A 92 -27.54 -10.38 12.52
N ARG A 93 -27.90 -10.16 11.25
CA ARG A 93 -29.15 -10.67 10.66
C ARG A 93 -29.02 -12.02 9.94
N TYR A 94 -27.86 -12.29 9.36
CA TYR A 94 -27.65 -13.47 8.51
C TYR A 94 -26.47 -14.32 8.98
N GLY A 95 -26.02 -14.03 10.21
CA GLY A 95 -24.87 -14.61 10.83
C GLY A 95 -23.57 -14.04 10.29
N LYS A 96 -22.52 -14.57 10.90
CA LYS A 96 -21.14 -14.45 10.48
C LYS A 96 -21.04 -14.47 8.92
N VAL A 97 -21.73 -15.38 8.23
CA VAL A 97 -21.74 -15.63 6.77
C VAL A 97 -22.95 -15.03 5.97
N PHE A 98 -22.98 -13.73 5.58
CA PHE A 98 -24.15 -13.07 4.94
C PHE A 98 -24.20 -12.82 3.39
N LEU A 99 -25.08 -13.52 2.67
CA LEU A 99 -25.23 -13.49 1.19
C LEU A 99 -25.89 -12.20 0.62
N TRP A 100 -25.18 -11.08 0.45
CA TRP A 100 -25.78 -9.80 -0.03
C TRP A 100 -25.64 -9.52 -1.55
N TRP A 101 -25.87 -8.31 -2.04
CA TRP A 101 -25.78 -7.93 -3.47
C TRP A 101 -25.29 -6.47 -3.55
N LYS A 102 -24.40 -6.09 -4.46
CA LYS A 102 -23.63 -4.83 -4.48
C LYS A 102 -23.56 -4.14 -5.85
N GLY A 103 -24.48 -4.47 -6.76
CA GLY A 103 -24.41 -4.04 -8.14
C GLY A 103 -25.26 -4.90 -9.06
N SER A 104 -24.89 -4.94 -10.32
CA SER A 104 -25.71 -5.41 -11.43
C SER A 104 -25.81 -6.96 -11.55
N ALA A 105 -25.93 -7.66 -10.40
CA ALA A 105 -26.34 -9.07 -10.13
C ALA A 105 -26.14 -9.36 -8.57
N PRO A 106 -25.77 -10.54 -8.01
CA PRO A 106 -25.57 -10.78 -6.54
C PRO A 106 -24.15 -10.74 -5.92
N ALA A 107 -24.03 -10.91 -4.58
CA ALA A 107 -22.79 -10.99 -3.76
C ALA A 107 -22.84 -11.92 -2.48
N LEU A 108 -21.87 -11.87 -1.55
CA LEU A 108 -21.86 -12.60 -0.25
C LEU A 108 -21.16 -11.84 0.91
N CYS A 109 -20.92 -12.55 2.02
CA CYS A 109 -20.07 -12.39 3.19
C CYS A 109 -19.92 -13.79 3.84
N LEU A 110 -18.77 -14.16 4.40
CA LEU A 110 -18.64 -15.38 5.23
C LEU A 110 -18.34 -14.92 6.70
N ALA A 111 -18.36 -15.75 7.78
CA ALA A 111 -17.47 -15.58 8.96
C ALA A 111 -17.03 -16.83 9.74
N ASN A 112 -15.71 -16.90 9.94
CA ASN A 112 -14.90 -17.78 10.77
C ASN A 112 -13.38 -17.49 10.46
N TYR A 113 -12.39 -17.96 11.25
CA TYR A 113 -10.96 -17.63 11.07
C TYR A 113 -10.06 -18.67 10.32
N ASP A 114 -10.59 -19.84 9.96
CA ASP A 114 -9.82 -20.99 9.41
C ASP A 114 -10.38 -21.46 8.06
N MET A 115 -11.69 -21.62 7.98
CA MET A 115 -12.45 -21.28 6.78
C MET A 115 -12.23 -19.80 6.38
N VAL A 116 -11.49 -19.01 7.17
CA VAL A 116 -10.59 -17.96 6.69
C VAL A 116 -9.28 -18.60 6.16
N LYS A 117 -8.33 -18.94 7.03
CA LYS A 117 -6.95 -19.39 6.76
C LYS A 117 -6.70 -20.43 5.66
N ARG A 118 -7.35 -21.59 5.67
CA ARG A 118 -6.76 -22.88 5.22
C ARG A 118 -7.34 -23.46 3.92
N VAL A 119 -7.88 -22.59 3.05
CA VAL A 119 -7.59 -22.73 1.61
C VAL A 119 -6.64 -21.67 1.11
N LEU A 120 -6.53 -20.52 1.80
CA LEU A 120 -5.58 -19.47 1.43
C LEU A 120 -4.16 -20.06 1.38
N SER A 121 -3.87 -21.07 2.21
CA SER A 121 -2.82 -22.09 2.02
C SER A 121 -1.96 -21.90 0.78
N ASP A 122 -2.38 -22.47 -0.33
CA ASP A 122 -2.05 -22.01 -1.67
C ASP A 122 -0.57 -21.77 -2.06
N LYS A 123 0.23 -22.86 -2.22
CA LYS A 123 1.63 -22.85 -2.70
C LYS A 123 1.88 -22.12 -4.09
N THR A 124 1.47 -22.61 -5.28
CA THR A 124 1.64 -21.95 -6.62
C THR A 124 0.90 -20.65 -6.84
N GLY A 125 -0.03 -20.30 -5.96
CA GLY A 125 -1.20 -19.56 -6.39
C GLY A 125 -2.16 -20.39 -7.22
N LEU A 126 -3.43 -20.17 -6.92
CA LEU A 126 -4.65 -20.66 -7.55
C LEU A 126 -5.59 -19.49 -7.83
N TYR A 127 -5.09 -18.27 -7.61
CA TYR A 127 -5.81 -17.27 -6.85
C TYR A 127 -5.32 -15.80 -7.06
N VAL A 128 -6.13 -14.81 -7.49
CA VAL A 128 -6.30 -14.17 -8.83
C VAL A 128 -6.61 -12.61 -8.79
N LYS A 129 -6.71 -11.75 -9.84
CA LYS A 129 -7.15 -10.29 -9.85
C LYS A 129 -7.73 -9.68 -11.18
N LEU A 130 -7.07 -8.90 -12.05
CA LEU A 130 -7.61 -8.17 -13.27
C LEU A 130 -8.15 -6.68 -13.24
N ASP A 131 -9.45 -6.33 -13.50
CA ASP A 131 -9.88 -4.96 -13.96
C ASP A 131 -11.13 -4.24 -13.30
N MET A 132 -11.29 -2.89 -13.41
CA MET A 132 -12.21 -2.02 -12.59
C MET A 132 -12.47 -0.53 -13.10
N PRO A 133 -13.26 0.39 -12.44
CA PRO A 133 -14.01 2.37 -13.20
C PRO A 133 -13.55 3.85 -13.03
N PRO A 134 -14.26 4.79 -13.70
CA PRO A 134 -14.77 6.05 -13.14
C PRO A 134 -15.16 6.02 -11.65
N VAL A 135 -14.24 6.15 -10.70
CA VAL A 135 -12.93 6.81 -10.85
C VAL A 135 -11.86 6.16 -9.94
N LEU A 136 -10.93 5.32 -10.46
CA LEU A 136 -9.72 4.78 -9.75
C LEU A 136 -8.55 4.10 -10.61
N MET A 137 -8.09 4.68 -11.78
CA MET A 137 -6.94 4.59 -12.82
C MET A 137 -6.68 5.85 -13.74
N SER A 138 -6.19 6.92 -13.12
CA SER A 138 -5.80 8.30 -13.46
C SER A 138 -5.05 9.14 -12.32
N LEU A 139 -4.53 8.59 -11.19
CA LEU A 139 -3.27 8.69 -10.36
C LEU A 139 -2.61 7.48 -9.39
N MET A 140 -2.36 6.09 -9.40
CA MET A 140 -2.13 4.67 -10.09
C MET A 140 -3.02 3.69 -10.99
N GLY A 141 -2.43 2.84 -11.83
CA GLY A 141 -3.13 1.90 -12.74
C GLY A 141 -2.70 0.42 -12.73
N LYS A 142 -1.50 0.09 -13.24
CA LYS A 142 -1.08 -1.29 -13.54
C LYS A 142 0.45 -1.53 -13.65
N GLY A 143 1.27 -0.80 -12.89
CA GLY A 143 2.54 -1.29 -12.35
C GLY A 143 2.33 -2.01 -11.01
N LEU A 144 3.43 -2.50 -10.43
CA LEU A 144 3.58 -3.42 -9.29
C LEU A 144 2.26 -3.82 -8.65
N ALA A 145 1.61 -2.97 -7.85
CA ALA A 145 0.49 -3.38 -7.00
C ALA A 145 -0.86 -3.64 -7.71
N SER A 146 -0.89 -3.84 -9.02
CA SER A 146 -2.09 -3.96 -9.89
C SER A 146 -1.69 -4.36 -11.30
N ALA A 147 -0.41 -4.18 -11.65
CA ALA A 147 0.33 -5.23 -12.31
C ALA A 147 0.15 -6.54 -11.56
N GLU A 148 0.17 -7.58 -12.36
CA GLU A 148 0.29 -8.97 -11.98
C GLU A 148 1.71 -9.35 -12.34
N GLY A 149 1.97 -10.49 -12.99
CA GLY A 149 3.06 -11.40 -12.65
C GLY A 149 4.18 -11.77 -13.60
N ASP A 150 4.18 -11.34 -14.85
CA ASP A 150 5.36 -11.41 -15.71
C ASP A 150 5.35 -10.23 -16.69
N ASP A 151 5.26 -8.97 -16.28
CA ASP A 151 5.06 -8.30 -14.97
C ASP A 151 5.79 -8.93 -13.73
N TRP A 152 5.20 -9.03 -12.52
CA TRP A 152 5.78 -9.22 -11.15
C TRP A 152 7.07 -10.07 -11.09
N ALA A 153 7.08 -11.33 -11.49
CA ALA A 153 8.28 -12.16 -11.41
C ALA A 153 9.41 -11.70 -12.33
N ARG A 154 9.04 -11.01 -13.39
CA ARG A 154 9.88 -10.70 -14.53
C ARG A 154 10.53 -9.33 -14.38
N HIS A 155 9.80 -8.31 -13.90
CA HIS A 155 10.35 -6.99 -13.56
C HIS A 155 10.72 -6.85 -12.08
N ARG A 156 10.19 -7.73 -11.23
CA ARG A 156 10.53 -7.83 -9.82
C ARG A 156 11.23 -9.11 -9.43
N LEU A 157 11.92 -9.69 -10.40
CA LEU A 157 13.34 -9.36 -10.63
C LEU A 157 13.77 -7.97 -10.09
N VAL A 158 13.62 -7.73 -8.78
CA VAL A 158 14.11 -6.54 -8.07
C VAL A 158 14.60 -6.83 -6.64
N VAL A 159 14.41 -8.04 -6.09
CA VAL A 159 14.58 -8.23 -4.62
C VAL A 159 14.92 -9.63 -4.05
N HIS A 160 15.04 -10.70 -4.85
CA HIS A 160 14.89 -12.06 -4.28
C HIS A 160 15.97 -12.62 -3.32
N PRO A 161 17.28 -12.56 -3.60
CA PRO A 161 18.32 -12.91 -2.62
C PRO A 161 18.84 -11.66 -1.86
N ALA A 162 18.08 -10.55 -1.89
CA ALA A 162 18.65 -9.26 -2.20
C ALA A 162 17.76 -8.08 -1.78
N PHE A 163 17.97 -7.45 -0.63
CA PHE A 163 17.80 -8.02 0.70
C PHE A 163 18.84 -9.05 1.19
N ALA A 164 20.12 -8.68 1.13
CA ALA A 164 21.24 -9.41 1.74
C ALA A 164 21.53 -9.00 3.20
N MET A 165 22.28 -9.86 3.92
CA MET A 165 22.28 -9.94 5.39
C MET A 165 22.87 -8.74 6.15
N ASP A 166 23.85 -8.04 5.57
CA ASP A 166 24.43 -6.80 6.11
C ASP A 166 23.89 -5.54 5.39
N LYS A 167 22.87 -5.72 4.55
CA LYS A 167 22.38 -4.72 3.58
C LYS A 167 20.90 -4.37 3.71
N ILE A 168 20.13 -5.22 4.37
CA ILE A 168 19.42 -4.82 5.58
C ILE A 168 19.81 -5.84 6.66
N LYS A 169 19.94 -5.55 7.96
CA LYS A 169 19.61 -4.35 8.78
C LYS A 169 20.34 -3.12 8.20
N MET A 170 19.55 -2.19 7.65
CA MET A 170 19.94 -0.94 7.02
C MET A 170 19.05 0.24 7.33
N MET A 171 17.81 0.25 6.86
CA MET A 171 16.75 1.25 7.06
C MET A 171 16.58 2.06 8.37
N THR A 172 17.41 1.98 9.41
CA THR A 172 17.38 2.87 10.60
C THR A 172 18.48 3.92 10.62
N ALA A 173 18.08 5.08 11.14
CA ALA A 173 18.73 6.39 11.23
C ALA A 173 18.10 7.53 10.35
N ALA A 174 17.26 7.25 9.34
CA ALA A 174 16.45 8.19 8.52
C ALA A 174 15.09 7.60 8.09
N MET A 175 14.25 6.99 8.92
CA MET A 175 14.13 6.94 10.36
C MET A 175 14.08 8.32 11.03
N ALA A 176 15.18 9.04 11.11
CA ALA A 176 15.16 10.49 11.22
C ALA A 176 14.94 11.14 9.83
N ALA A 177 15.84 11.97 9.30
CA ALA A 177 15.71 12.65 8.00
C ALA A 177 14.48 13.54 7.93
N CYS A 178 13.53 13.34 7.02
CA CYS A 178 12.38 14.26 6.92
C CYS A 178 11.43 14.17 8.13
N VAL A 179 11.89 13.54 9.21
CA VAL A 179 11.44 13.70 10.57
C VAL A 179 12.50 14.41 11.45
N GLU A 180 13.10 15.48 10.91
CA GLU A 180 14.01 16.46 11.56
C GLU A 180 13.70 17.99 11.40
N ASP A 181 12.46 18.51 11.15
CA ASP A 181 12.07 19.96 11.45
C ASP A 181 10.64 20.40 12.00
N VAL A 182 10.51 20.57 13.34
CA VAL A 182 9.70 21.24 14.42
C VAL A 182 10.18 21.24 15.94
N VAL A 183 10.80 20.26 16.69
CA VAL A 183 10.89 20.37 18.21
C VAL A 183 11.44 21.62 18.87
N ARG A 184 12.69 22.09 18.73
CA ARG A 184 13.08 23.38 19.33
C ARG A 184 12.19 24.52 18.77
N ALA A 185 11.46 24.27 17.68
CA ALA A 185 10.38 25.11 17.13
C ALA A 185 8.95 24.84 17.68
N TRP A 186 8.80 23.92 18.65
CA TRP A 186 7.64 23.65 19.54
C TRP A 186 8.09 23.52 21.01
N GLU A 187 9.38 23.71 21.32
CA GLU A 187 9.77 24.89 22.07
C GLU A 187 9.18 26.07 21.27
N ALA A 188 9.71 26.65 20.18
CA ALA A 188 9.12 27.88 19.58
C ALA A 188 7.57 28.01 19.51
N ARG A 189 6.78 27.06 19.00
CA ARG A 189 5.30 27.15 19.00
C ARG A 189 4.66 27.11 20.40
N ILE A 190 5.31 26.48 21.38
CA ILE A 190 4.90 26.47 22.81
C ILE A 190 5.56 27.61 23.59
N ALA A 191 6.82 27.93 23.30
CA ALA A 191 7.65 28.96 23.91
C ALA A 191 7.25 30.37 23.46
N ALA A 192 6.70 30.52 22.24
CA ALA A 192 6.02 31.72 21.79
C ALA A 192 4.55 31.78 22.25
N ALA A 193 4.00 30.69 22.80
CA ALA A 193 2.66 30.68 23.35
C ALA A 193 2.69 31.11 24.83
N ALA A 194 1.97 32.20 25.15
CA ALA A 194 1.88 32.72 26.52
C ALA A 194 1.30 31.73 27.55
N THR A 195 0.66 30.67 27.09
CA THR A 195 0.09 29.55 27.85
C THR A 195 1.11 28.53 28.33
N GLY A 196 2.29 28.41 27.70
CA GLY A 196 3.17 27.24 27.89
C GLY A 196 2.61 25.93 27.30
N GLU A 197 1.54 26.03 26.49
CA GLU A 197 0.83 24.91 25.85
C GLU A 197 0.34 25.34 24.48
N VAL A 198 0.29 24.42 23.51
CA VAL A 198 -0.24 24.69 22.17
C VAL A 198 -1.32 23.66 21.82
N THR A 199 -2.49 24.13 21.40
CA THR A 199 -3.47 23.27 20.72
C THR A 199 -3.10 23.18 19.26
N VAL A 200 -3.23 21.96 18.77
CA VAL A 200 -2.68 21.57 17.51
C VAL A 200 -3.84 20.88 16.86
N ASP A 201 -4.57 21.69 16.10
CA ASP A 201 -5.66 21.17 15.30
C ASP A 201 -5.05 20.15 14.36
N VAL A 202 -5.15 18.85 14.68
CA VAL A 202 -4.63 17.82 13.78
C VAL A 202 -5.56 17.59 12.60
N GLY A 203 -5.86 18.73 11.95
CA GLY A 203 -6.31 19.08 10.62
C GLY A 203 -5.19 19.23 9.56
N HIS A 204 -3.88 19.09 9.91
CA HIS A 204 -2.80 19.07 8.89
C HIS A 204 -1.42 18.40 9.16
N GLN A 205 -0.50 19.03 9.91
CA GLN A 205 0.97 19.04 9.85
C GLN A 205 1.80 17.73 9.91
N PHE A 206 1.32 16.55 10.32
CA PHE A 206 2.01 15.30 9.99
C PHE A 206 1.58 14.80 8.63
N TRP A 207 0.85 15.65 7.90
CA TRP A 207 1.42 16.31 6.75
C TRP A 207 1.45 17.91 6.75
N GLU A 208 2.58 18.67 6.80
CA GLU A 208 2.80 19.98 6.06
C GLU A 208 4.11 20.15 5.19
N LEU A 209 5.37 19.89 5.59
CA LEU A 209 6.56 20.12 4.68
C LEU A 209 6.48 19.43 3.31
N THR A 210 6.17 18.13 3.29
CA THR A 210 5.86 17.34 2.08
C THR A 210 4.63 17.79 1.25
N ALA A 211 4.31 19.08 1.19
CA ALA A 211 3.79 19.68 -0.04
C ALA A 211 4.85 19.69 -1.18
N ASP A 212 5.78 18.72 -1.15
CA ASP A 212 7.15 18.69 -1.73
C ASP A 212 7.67 17.24 -1.85
N VAL A 213 7.86 16.64 -0.68
CA VAL A 213 9.15 16.08 -0.25
C VAL A 213 9.23 14.55 -0.37
N ILE A 214 8.56 13.88 -1.32
CA ILE A 214 8.90 12.46 -1.65
C ILE A 214 10.12 12.36 -2.54
N SER A 215 11.17 12.93 -1.98
CA SER A 215 12.19 13.54 -2.77
C SER A 215 13.52 12.96 -2.35
N HIS A 216 14.18 13.28 -1.23
CA HIS A 216 15.25 12.38 -0.78
C HIS A 216 14.66 11.02 -0.35
N THR A 217 15.30 9.87 -0.60
CA THR A 217 16.54 9.60 -1.34
C THR A 217 16.54 10.01 -2.80
N ALA A 218 15.42 9.77 -3.50
CA ALA A 218 15.20 9.83 -4.94
C ALA A 218 15.49 11.17 -5.64
N LEU A 219 15.89 12.19 -4.88
CA LEU A 219 16.41 13.51 -5.20
C LEU A 219 16.74 14.13 -3.81
N GLY A 220 16.28 15.34 -3.47
CA GLY A 220 16.60 16.03 -2.22
C GLY A 220 17.85 16.88 -2.27
N SER A 221 17.69 18.22 -2.24
CA SER A 221 18.78 19.16 -1.99
C SER A 221 18.40 20.38 -1.16
N SER A 222 17.92 21.46 -1.80
CA SER A 222 18.01 22.83 -1.26
C SER A 222 16.69 23.62 -1.20
N TYR A 223 16.70 24.63 -0.34
CA TYR A 223 15.60 25.49 0.12
C TYR A 223 15.28 26.64 -0.87
N ARG A 224 14.56 26.40 -1.99
CA ARG A 224 14.18 27.53 -2.90
C ARG A 224 12.98 27.45 -3.87
N GLN A 225 12.46 26.30 -4.33
CA GLN A 225 11.42 26.30 -5.42
C GLN A 225 10.08 25.60 -5.14
N GLY A 226 10.09 24.33 -4.73
CA GLY A 226 9.08 23.31 -5.05
C GLY A 226 7.55 23.46 -4.79
N LYS A 227 6.99 24.45 -4.07
CA LYS A 227 5.70 24.37 -3.27
C LYS A 227 4.35 24.12 -4.01
N GLU A 228 4.29 23.28 -5.04
CA GLU A 228 3.05 22.87 -5.71
C GLU A 228 3.11 21.37 -6.12
N VAL A 229 3.24 20.45 -5.14
CA VAL A 229 3.50 19.00 -5.35
C VAL A 229 2.28 18.11 -5.01
N PHE A 230 2.43 16.94 -4.33
CA PHE A 230 1.46 15.87 -3.99
C PHE A 230 -0.04 16.20 -3.83
N LEU A 231 -0.34 17.45 -3.49
CA LEU A 231 -1.60 18.14 -3.54
C LEU A 231 -2.57 17.66 -4.65
N ALA A 232 -2.13 17.34 -5.88
CA ALA A 232 -3.09 16.79 -6.87
C ALA A 232 -3.48 15.32 -6.63
N GLN A 233 -2.65 14.52 -5.96
CA GLN A 233 -3.11 13.22 -5.48
C GLN A 233 -4.18 13.34 -4.41
N GLU A 234 -4.13 14.38 -3.58
CA GLU A 234 -5.25 14.83 -2.77
C GLU A 234 -6.44 15.31 -3.62
N GLU A 235 -6.24 16.22 -4.59
CA GLU A 235 -7.33 16.77 -5.43
C GLU A 235 -8.12 15.67 -6.13
N LEU A 236 -7.48 14.56 -6.46
CA LEU A 236 -8.09 13.50 -7.24
C LEU A 236 -8.33 12.21 -6.47
N LEU A 237 -7.76 12.03 -5.27
CA LEU A 237 -8.45 11.37 -4.15
C LEU A 237 -9.86 11.96 -4.01
N LEU A 238 -10.00 13.29 -3.93
CA LEU A 238 -11.29 13.98 -3.86
C LEU A 238 -12.22 13.73 -5.07
N MET A 239 -11.72 13.24 -6.21
CA MET A 239 -12.56 12.80 -7.33
C MET A 239 -12.84 11.30 -7.35
N VAL A 240 -11.96 10.44 -6.82
CA VAL A 240 -12.34 9.06 -6.46
C VAL A 240 -13.52 9.10 -5.50
N ILE A 241 -13.46 10.05 -4.58
CA ILE A 241 -14.50 10.44 -3.65
C ILE A 241 -15.78 10.82 -4.37
N ALA A 242 -15.77 11.92 -5.12
CA ALA A 242 -16.96 12.43 -5.80
C ALA A 242 -17.54 11.47 -6.86
N ASN A 243 -16.74 10.53 -7.34
CA ASN A 243 -17.14 9.45 -8.24
C ASN A 243 -16.99 8.08 -7.56
N PHE A 244 -17.36 8.01 -6.27
CA PHE A 244 -18.72 7.63 -5.87
C PHE A 244 -19.24 6.32 -6.49
N THR A 245 -20.31 5.82 -5.92
CA THR A 245 -21.27 4.90 -6.54
C THR A 245 -21.81 5.29 -7.94
N SER A 246 -21.09 6.05 -8.74
CA SER A 246 -21.47 6.51 -10.07
C SER A 246 -21.76 5.33 -10.99
N VAL A 247 -22.84 5.44 -11.77
CA VAL A 247 -23.13 4.49 -12.85
C VAL A 247 -22.03 4.66 -13.90
N PRO A 248 -21.21 3.64 -14.18
CA PRO A 248 -20.21 3.75 -15.23
C PRO A 248 -20.75 3.28 -16.57
N ILE A 249 -20.41 4.02 -17.62
CA ILE A 249 -21.13 4.01 -18.89
C ILE A 249 -20.11 4.00 -20.06
N PRO A 250 -20.41 3.31 -21.18
CA PRO A 250 -19.64 3.42 -22.43
C PRO A 250 -19.53 4.86 -22.97
N GLY A 251 -18.46 5.15 -23.70
CA GLY A 251 -18.05 6.51 -24.09
C GLY A 251 -17.59 7.37 -22.90
N MET A 252 -18.50 7.63 -21.96
CA MET A 252 -18.46 8.67 -20.92
C MET A 252 -17.12 8.88 -20.20
N ARG A 253 -16.47 7.78 -19.85
CA ARG A 253 -15.18 7.75 -19.14
C ARG A 253 -14.10 8.56 -19.87
N TYR A 254 -14.22 8.63 -21.20
CA TYR A 254 -13.33 9.34 -22.11
C TYR A 254 -14.09 10.31 -23.06
N LEU A 255 -15.14 10.95 -22.53
CA LEU A 255 -15.80 12.15 -23.10
C LEU A 255 -15.31 13.45 -22.42
N PRO A 256 -15.49 14.66 -23.01
CA PRO A 256 -14.89 15.91 -22.53
C PRO A 256 -15.65 16.55 -21.37
N THR A 257 -16.06 15.74 -20.38
CA THR A 257 -16.83 16.23 -19.22
C THR A 257 -15.92 17.00 -18.25
N LYS A 258 -16.44 17.59 -17.15
CA LYS A 258 -15.62 18.46 -16.28
C LYS A 258 -14.79 17.79 -15.18
N ALA A 259 -15.23 16.68 -14.56
CA ALA A 259 -14.36 15.92 -13.65
C ALA A 259 -13.23 15.23 -14.43
N ASN A 260 -13.62 14.80 -15.63
CA ASN A 260 -12.74 14.53 -16.74
C ASN A 260 -11.82 15.73 -17.04
N VAL A 261 -12.32 16.96 -17.21
CA VAL A 261 -11.54 18.22 -17.32
C VAL A 261 -11.07 18.71 -15.94
N LEU A 262 -10.35 17.81 -15.27
CA LEU A 262 -9.52 18.06 -14.10
C LEU A 262 -8.45 16.97 -14.08
N ARG A 263 -8.91 15.72 -14.10
CA ARG A 263 -8.15 14.54 -14.54
C ARG A 263 -7.47 14.68 -15.92
N TRP A 264 -7.94 15.60 -16.79
CA TRP A 264 -7.40 16.03 -18.10
C TRP A 264 -7.39 17.59 -18.31
N LYS A 265 -7.86 18.48 -17.39
CA LYS A 265 -7.81 19.98 -17.59
C LYS A 265 -6.46 20.57 -17.27
N LEU A 266 -5.76 19.90 -16.39
CA LEU A 266 -4.66 20.51 -15.69
C LEU A 266 -3.42 20.40 -16.60
N GLU A 267 -2.93 21.57 -17.06
CA GLU A 267 -2.46 21.73 -18.45
C GLU A 267 -1.29 22.67 -18.69
N ARG A 268 -0.93 23.56 -17.74
CA ARG A 268 0.24 24.43 -17.91
C ARG A 268 1.47 23.66 -17.45
N LYS A 269 1.48 23.25 -16.19
CA LYS A 269 2.71 23.09 -15.42
C LYS A 269 3.44 21.77 -15.68
N VAL A 270 2.85 20.78 -16.35
CA VAL A 270 3.03 19.36 -15.94
C VAL A 270 3.26 18.34 -17.05
N ARG A 271 4.03 17.27 -16.79
CA ARG A 271 3.59 15.85 -16.70
C ARG A 271 4.72 14.87 -16.95
N ALA A 272 5.83 15.31 -17.55
CA ALA A 272 7.12 14.97 -16.96
C ALA A 272 7.07 15.50 -15.54
N THR A 273 6.57 14.73 -14.57
CA THR A 273 6.30 15.22 -13.22
C THR A 273 6.26 14.14 -12.17
N LEU A 274 6.87 14.51 -11.05
CA LEU A 274 7.87 13.72 -10.36
C LEU A 274 8.86 13.14 -11.36
N MET A 275 9.56 14.06 -12.03
CA MET A 275 10.62 13.75 -12.98
C MET A 275 11.87 14.63 -12.87
N ALA A 276 12.02 15.61 -11.98
CA ALA A 276 13.29 16.32 -11.86
C ALA A 276 14.38 15.37 -11.31
N ILE A 277 14.18 14.68 -10.19
CA ILE A 277 13.58 13.33 -9.99
C ILE A 277 13.88 12.17 -11.00
N ILE A 278 14.15 12.41 -12.29
CA ILE A 278 15.00 11.65 -13.28
C ILE A 278 15.35 12.58 -14.49
N ASP A 279 15.28 13.91 -14.41
CA ASP A 279 15.57 14.85 -15.49
C ASP A 279 16.91 15.59 -15.27
N GLU A 280 17.30 15.82 -14.00
CA GLU A 280 18.70 15.92 -13.56
C GLU A 280 19.04 14.93 -12.42
N ARG A 281 18.07 14.21 -11.82
CA ARG A 281 18.32 13.04 -10.95
C ARG A 281 18.89 11.86 -11.72
N LEU A 282 18.73 11.81 -13.04
CA LEU A 282 19.53 10.91 -13.88
C LEU A 282 20.90 11.59 -14.20
N ALA A 283 21.03 12.89 -14.01
CA ALA A 283 21.35 13.73 -15.15
C ALA A 283 21.98 15.12 -14.89
N ALA A 284 23.04 15.17 -14.09
CA ALA A 284 24.22 15.95 -14.51
C ALA A 284 25.21 14.96 -15.13
N ALA A 285 25.68 14.02 -14.29
CA ALA A 285 26.03 12.62 -14.53
C ALA A 285 27.20 12.30 -15.46
N LYS A 286 28.01 13.30 -15.79
CA LYS A 286 29.38 13.11 -16.25
C LYS A 286 30.31 12.55 -15.13
N GLU A 287 29.79 12.15 -13.96
CA GLU A 287 30.43 12.44 -12.65
C GLU A 287 30.90 11.17 -11.88
N ALA A 288 30.41 10.81 -10.70
CA ALA A 288 30.92 9.60 -10.00
C ALA A 288 30.51 8.25 -10.67
N ARG A 289 29.59 8.28 -11.65
CA ARG A 289 29.25 7.19 -12.61
C ARG A 289 28.94 5.79 -12.03
N GLY A 290 28.26 5.76 -10.89
CA GLY A 290 27.30 4.72 -10.49
C GLY A 290 26.29 5.33 -9.49
N TYR A 291 24.99 5.22 -9.77
CA TYR A 291 23.80 5.78 -9.09
C TYR A 291 23.94 6.35 -7.67
N GLY A 292 23.55 5.53 -6.70
CA GLY A 292 23.26 5.76 -5.29
C GLY A 292 22.98 4.37 -4.69
N THR A 293 22.13 4.22 -3.68
CA THR A 293 21.45 2.94 -3.37
C THR A 293 20.09 3.06 -2.74
N ASP A 294 19.18 3.75 -3.40
CA ASP A 294 17.78 3.76 -3.04
C ASP A 294 16.90 2.89 -3.96
N LEU A 295 15.62 2.68 -3.67
CA LEU A 295 14.72 1.85 -4.47
C LEU A 295 14.25 2.59 -5.73
N LEU A 296 14.56 3.89 -5.88
CA LEU A 296 14.78 4.42 -7.23
C LEU A 296 15.84 3.62 -7.93
N GLY A 297 17.06 3.63 -7.43
CA GLY A 297 18.09 2.79 -7.99
C GLY A 297 17.86 1.25 -8.00
N LEU A 298 16.93 0.60 -7.25
CA LEU A 298 16.57 -0.83 -7.50
C LEU A 298 15.65 -0.87 -8.72
N MET A 299 14.53 -0.14 -8.67
CA MET A 299 13.59 0.04 -9.79
C MET A 299 14.10 1.08 -10.80
N LEU A 300 15.38 0.93 -11.14
CA LEU A 300 16.14 1.64 -12.14
C LEU A 300 17.35 0.79 -12.50
N GLU A 301 18.23 0.42 -11.56
CA GLU A 301 19.42 -0.37 -11.89
C GLU A 301 19.08 -1.79 -12.41
N ALA A 302 17.82 -2.21 -12.25
CA ALA A 302 17.12 -3.19 -13.11
C ALA A 302 17.00 -2.84 -14.62
N ASN A 303 17.88 -2.03 -15.17
CA ASN A 303 18.14 -1.84 -16.60
C ASN A 303 19.65 -1.81 -16.97
N ALA A 304 20.52 -2.30 -16.06
CA ALA A 304 21.98 -2.36 -16.16
C ALA A 304 22.53 -3.35 -17.21
N GLY A 305 23.42 -4.28 -16.84
CA GLY A 305 24.36 -4.83 -17.83
C GLY A 305 25.14 -6.06 -17.43
N ASP A 306 24.52 -7.08 -16.78
CA ASP A 306 25.17 -8.45 -16.59
C ASP A 306 25.05 -8.74 -18.16
N GLY A 307 26.16 -8.73 -18.90
CA GLY A 307 26.12 -8.23 -20.29
C GLY A 307 25.17 -9.00 -21.22
N GLY A 308 24.17 -8.31 -21.80
CA GLY A 308 23.52 -8.73 -23.05
C GLY A 308 21.99 -8.66 -23.28
N GLN A 309 21.06 -8.40 -22.34
CA GLN A 309 19.64 -8.83 -22.58
C GLN A 309 18.53 -8.18 -21.68
N ARG A 310 17.59 -7.28 -22.10
CA ARG A 310 16.64 -6.55 -21.17
C ARG A 310 15.14 -6.39 -21.63
N LEU A 311 14.31 -5.62 -20.90
CA LEU A 311 13.00 -6.05 -20.37
C LEU A 311 11.73 -5.20 -20.71
N MET A 312 11.50 -4.11 -19.97
CA MET A 312 10.21 -3.54 -19.61
C MET A 312 9.86 -2.22 -20.32
N SER A 313 9.61 -2.28 -21.61
CA SER A 313 9.55 -1.17 -22.56
C SER A 313 8.50 -0.03 -22.45
N MET A 314 8.48 0.70 -21.33
CA MET A 314 7.78 1.94 -20.90
C MET A 314 6.50 2.60 -21.51
N ASN A 315 5.38 1.85 -21.70
CA ASN A 315 3.99 2.35 -21.87
C ASN A 315 2.78 1.64 -21.08
N GLU A 316 2.92 1.31 -19.77
CA GLU A 316 2.09 0.50 -18.83
C GLU A 316 2.36 0.65 -17.28
N ILE A 317 3.48 1.27 -16.83
CA ILE A 317 4.16 1.18 -15.52
C ILE A 317 4.96 2.49 -15.10
N ILE A 318 4.61 3.70 -15.57
CA ILE A 318 4.80 4.98 -14.79
C ILE A 318 4.22 4.85 -13.37
N ASP A 319 3.33 3.90 -13.16
CA ASP A 319 2.95 3.45 -11.84
C ASP A 319 3.55 2.12 -11.41
N GLU A 320 4.83 1.90 -11.66
CA GLU A 320 5.71 1.51 -10.55
C GLU A 320 6.09 2.74 -9.69
N CYS A 321 6.22 3.94 -10.23
CA CYS A 321 6.44 5.11 -9.36
C CYS A 321 5.15 5.57 -8.69
N LYS A 322 4.13 5.84 -9.49
CA LYS A 322 2.76 5.78 -9.01
C LYS A 322 2.32 4.38 -8.51
N THR A 323 3.21 3.35 -8.45
CA THR A 323 3.01 2.23 -7.48
C THR A 323 3.22 2.74 -6.09
N PHE A 324 4.35 3.38 -5.79
CA PHE A 324 4.69 3.67 -4.41
C PHE A 324 3.81 4.77 -3.79
N PHE A 325 2.74 5.18 -4.47
CA PHE A 325 1.73 6.18 -4.12
C PHE A 325 0.32 5.64 -3.68
N PHE A 326 -0.22 6.34 -2.67
CA PHE A 326 -1.49 6.27 -1.90
C PHE A 326 -1.82 5.10 -0.96
N ALA A 327 -1.30 5.14 0.30
CA ALA A 327 -1.60 4.31 1.51
C ALA A 327 -0.68 4.47 2.76
N GLY A 328 0.59 4.90 2.64
CA GLY A 328 1.69 4.64 3.62
C GLY A 328 3.04 5.29 3.32
N HIS A 329 3.05 6.36 2.55
CA HIS A 329 3.35 7.66 3.14
C HIS A 329 2.08 8.36 3.70
N GLU A 330 1.03 7.57 3.88
CA GLU A 330 -0.33 7.84 4.35
C GLU A 330 -0.57 7.14 5.71
N THR A 331 -0.25 5.86 5.90
CA THR A 331 -0.37 5.03 7.14
C THR A 331 0.33 5.57 8.41
N THR A 332 0.78 6.82 8.39
CA THR A 332 1.33 7.59 9.52
C THR A 332 0.89 9.05 9.54
N ALA A 333 0.42 9.55 8.41
CA ALA A 333 -0.74 10.40 8.29
C ALA A 333 -2.04 9.59 8.61
N HIS A 334 -1.98 8.60 9.50
CA HIS A 334 -2.84 7.41 9.52
C HIS A 334 -2.18 6.25 10.26
N HIS A 335 -1.12 6.50 11.01
CA HIS A 335 -1.26 6.86 12.39
C HIS A 335 -0.39 8.00 12.99
N LEU A 336 -0.94 9.23 13.04
CA LEU A 336 -0.69 10.35 13.98
C LEU A 336 -1.87 11.33 14.24
N THR A 337 -3.07 10.76 14.51
CA THR A 337 -4.36 11.42 14.77
C THR A 337 -5.50 10.62 15.51
N TRP A 338 -5.49 9.31 15.84
CA TRP A 338 -6.38 8.75 16.92
C TRP A 338 -5.69 7.66 17.84
N THR A 339 -4.40 7.74 18.14
CA THR A 339 -3.72 7.01 19.24
C THR A 339 -3.00 8.01 20.16
N THR A 340 -3.33 9.28 20.02
CA THR A 340 -3.23 10.41 20.95
C THR A 340 -4.61 11.05 21.10
N PHE A 341 -5.59 10.55 20.34
CA PHE A 341 -6.71 9.87 20.99
C PHE A 341 -6.23 8.76 21.93
N LEU A 342 -5.93 7.51 21.54
CA LEU A 342 -5.66 6.43 22.52
C LEU A 342 -4.61 6.78 23.61
N LEU A 343 -3.34 7.15 23.34
CA LEU A 343 -2.41 7.60 24.38
C LEU A 343 -2.75 8.96 25.04
N GLY A 344 -3.56 9.81 24.42
CA GLY A 344 -4.07 11.06 25.02
C GLY A 344 -5.44 10.90 25.68
N THR A 345 -5.95 9.65 25.74
CA THR A 345 -7.10 9.17 26.50
C THR A 345 -6.69 8.07 27.49
N HIS A 346 -5.46 7.56 27.35
CA HIS A 346 -4.80 6.55 28.19
C HIS A 346 -3.39 7.06 28.62
N PRO A 347 -3.34 8.12 29.46
CA PRO A 347 -2.07 8.71 29.90
C PRO A 347 -1.18 7.74 30.69
N GLU A 348 -1.74 6.69 31.29
CA GLU A 348 -1.00 5.62 31.96
C GLU A 348 -0.15 4.80 30.97
N TRP A 349 -0.67 4.55 29.77
CA TRP A 349 0.12 3.97 28.68
C TRP A 349 1.12 4.99 28.14
N GLN A 350 0.74 6.27 28.01
CA GLN A 350 1.66 7.33 27.61
C GLN A 350 2.91 7.38 28.52
N GLN A 351 2.72 7.23 29.83
CA GLN A 351 3.77 7.26 30.84
C GLN A 351 4.62 5.98 30.88
N ARG A 352 4.02 4.79 30.92
CA ARG A 352 4.77 3.51 30.87
C ARG A 352 5.65 3.39 29.64
N LEU A 353 5.19 4.00 28.56
CA LEU A 353 5.92 4.09 27.32
C LEU A 353 7.08 5.06 27.44
N ARG A 354 6.84 6.30 27.89
CA ARG A 354 7.88 7.28 28.23
C ARG A 354 8.99 6.70 29.13
N GLU A 355 8.66 5.84 30.07
CA GLU A 355 9.62 5.14 30.94
C GLU A 355 10.47 4.10 30.19
N GLU A 356 9.84 3.20 29.43
CA GLU A 356 10.57 2.24 28.60
C GLU A 356 11.51 2.98 27.65
N VAL A 357 10.93 4.00 26.99
CA VAL A 357 11.58 4.95 26.11
C VAL A 357 12.76 5.64 26.74
N LEU A 358 12.69 6.04 28.01
CA LEU A 358 13.77 6.67 28.77
C LEU A 358 14.80 5.67 29.31
N ARG A 359 14.49 4.36 29.36
CA ARG A 359 15.29 3.34 30.05
C ARG A 359 16.40 2.70 29.21
N GLU A 360 16.15 2.34 27.95
CA GLU A 360 17.16 1.65 27.10
C GLU A 360 18.30 2.59 26.63
N CYS A 361 18.72 3.51 27.52
CA CYS A 361 18.63 4.93 27.23
C CYS A 361 19.38 5.94 28.16
N GLY A 362 18.65 6.80 28.89
CA GLY A 362 19.03 8.20 29.17
C GLY A 362 17.97 9.24 28.71
N GLY A 363 18.35 10.49 28.38
CA GLY A 363 17.43 11.65 28.30
C GLY A 363 17.29 12.44 26.97
N ALA A 364 16.78 13.67 27.10
CA ALA A 364 16.28 14.53 26.02
C ALA A 364 17.26 14.75 24.86
N ASP A 365 18.53 14.94 25.20
CA ASP A 365 19.54 15.48 24.29
C ASP A 365 20.51 14.41 23.80
N VAL A 366 20.28 13.16 24.20
CA VAL A 366 21.31 12.12 24.11
C VAL A 366 21.64 11.79 22.65
N PRO A 367 22.90 11.41 22.38
CA PRO A 367 23.26 10.57 21.26
C PRO A 367 22.40 9.28 21.21
N LEU A 368 21.22 9.43 20.61
CA LEU A 368 20.03 8.59 20.41
C LEU A 368 20.21 7.49 19.31
N HIS A 369 20.42 6.21 19.65
CA HIS A 369 21.41 5.32 18.99
C HIS A 369 20.90 3.74 19.06
N ALA A 370 21.47 2.58 18.55
CA ALA A 370 21.09 1.14 18.67
C ALA A 370 21.83 -0.06 19.38
N ASP A 371 22.95 -0.02 20.11
CA ASP A 371 23.15 -1.03 21.18
C ASP A 371 22.28 -0.70 22.41
N ALA A 372 21.02 -0.60 22.08
CA ALA A 372 19.97 0.15 22.71
C ALA A 372 18.68 -0.05 21.93
N LEU A 373 18.69 -0.32 20.59
CA LEU A 373 17.46 -0.47 19.69
C LEU A 373 15.47 -3.16 19.78
N ASN A 374 15.93 -4.47 19.83
CA ASN A 374 15.39 -5.68 20.50
C ASN A 374 14.74 -5.45 21.87
N LYS A 375 14.99 -4.29 22.46
CA LYS A 375 14.95 -4.10 23.90
C LYS A 375 13.62 -3.57 24.40
N LEU A 376 12.80 -2.97 23.53
CA LEU A 376 11.56 -2.34 23.93
C LEU A 376 10.40 -3.01 23.25
N LYS A 377 9.35 -3.10 24.04
CA LYS A 377 8.38 -4.18 24.14
C LYS A 377 7.03 -3.63 24.61
N LEU A 378 6.98 -2.46 25.25
CA LEU A 378 5.76 -1.76 25.64
C LEU A 378 5.27 -0.79 24.59
N VAL A 379 6.17 0.00 24.01
CA VAL A 379 5.72 1.14 23.19
C VAL A 379 5.25 0.67 21.83
N THR A 380 6.14 -0.03 21.14
CA THR A 380 6.02 -1.48 20.97
C THR A 380 4.66 -2.16 21.29
N MET A 381 4.37 -2.81 22.42
CA MET A 381 3.07 -3.50 22.67
C MET A 381 1.82 -2.67 22.36
N VAL A 382 1.86 -1.35 22.49
CA VAL A 382 0.68 -0.51 22.16
C VAL A 382 0.42 -0.45 20.64
N LEU A 383 1.47 -0.56 19.81
CA LEU A 383 1.37 -0.72 18.35
C LEU A 383 0.48 -1.87 17.92
N TYR A 384 0.51 -2.97 18.68
CA TYR A 384 -0.36 -4.13 18.46
C TYR A 384 -1.82 -3.76 18.54
N GLU A 385 -2.12 -2.83 19.43
CA GLU A 385 -3.47 -2.72 19.93
C GLU A 385 -4.28 -1.68 19.19
N ALA A 386 -3.77 -0.46 19.07
CA ALA A 386 -4.50 0.56 18.33
C ALA A 386 -4.74 0.11 16.89
N LEU A 387 -3.80 -0.67 16.34
CA LEU A 387 -3.94 -1.46 15.12
C LEU A 387 -5.29 -2.13 15.06
N ARG A 388 -5.49 -3.04 16.01
CA ARG A 388 -6.63 -3.92 16.14
C ARG A 388 -7.90 -3.07 16.26
N LEU A 389 -7.83 -1.96 16.97
CA LEU A 389 -8.92 -1.00 17.06
C LEU A 389 -9.20 -0.28 15.73
N TYR A 390 -8.36 0.63 15.23
CA TYR A 390 -8.77 1.60 14.20
C TYR A 390 -7.92 1.59 12.90
N GLY A 391 -7.17 0.52 12.63
CA GLY A 391 -6.16 0.40 11.54
C GLY A 391 -6.48 0.84 10.09
N PRO A 392 -5.50 0.92 9.16
CA PRO A 392 -5.76 1.28 7.75
C PRO A 392 -5.94 0.17 6.63
N ALA A 393 -7.07 -0.52 6.39
CA ALA A 393 -7.65 -0.96 5.08
C ALA A 393 -9.19 -0.93 5.08
N THR A 394 -9.93 -0.20 4.23
CA THR A 394 -11.37 0.01 4.49
C THR A 394 -12.19 -1.17 4.05
N PHE A 395 -11.68 -1.97 3.10
CA PHE A 395 -12.44 -2.72 2.12
C PHE A 395 -11.45 -3.45 1.07
N ILE A 396 -10.64 -4.52 1.30
CA ILE A 396 -9.38 -4.81 0.48
C ILE A 396 -9.33 -5.49 -0.93
N GLU A 397 -10.35 -6.17 -1.44
CA GLU A 397 -10.49 -6.64 -2.85
C GLU A 397 -9.56 -7.75 -3.43
N ARG A 398 -9.84 -9.03 -3.12
CA ARG A 398 -9.19 -10.30 -3.62
C ARG A 398 -10.24 -11.51 -3.66
N GLN A 399 -10.22 -12.67 -4.42
CA GLN A 399 -11.47 -13.49 -4.85
C GLN A 399 -11.78 -15.12 -4.96
N PRO A 400 -11.24 -16.20 -4.32
CA PRO A 400 -11.46 -17.70 -4.60
C PRO A 400 -12.70 -18.31 -5.45
N THR A 401 -12.62 -19.42 -6.25
CA THR A 401 -13.72 -19.88 -7.21
C THR A 401 -14.20 -21.36 -7.37
N ALA A 402 -13.36 -22.28 -7.85
CA ALA A 402 -13.61 -23.20 -8.99
C ALA A 402 -14.80 -24.21 -8.98
N ASP A 403 -14.50 -25.52 -9.02
CA ASP A 403 -15.44 -26.64 -9.27
C ASP A 403 -15.20 -27.80 -8.28
N VAL A 404 -15.95 -27.81 -7.17
CA VAL A 404 -15.36 -27.98 -5.83
C VAL A 404 -16.39 -28.14 -4.70
N ASP A 405 -15.91 -28.20 -3.44
CA ASP A 405 -16.55 -27.86 -2.16
C ASP A 405 -16.09 -26.43 -1.70
N LEU A 406 -15.81 -26.10 -0.42
CA LEU A 406 -14.94 -25.01 0.14
C LEU A 406 -15.15 -24.87 1.66
N CYS A 407 -14.39 -25.54 2.50
CA CYS A 407 -14.75 -25.60 3.93
C CYS A 407 -16.27 -25.91 4.10
N GLY A 408 -16.83 -26.76 3.22
CA GLY A 408 -18.26 -27.03 2.98
C GLY A 408 -18.87 -26.45 1.67
N VAL A 409 -20.06 -26.95 1.31
CA VAL A 409 -21.04 -26.39 0.32
C VAL A 409 -20.69 -26.49 -1.19
N LYS A 410 -21.72 -26.68 -2.05
CA LYS A 410 -21.62 -26.82 -3.52
C LYS A 410 -21.63 -25.47 -4.29
N VAL A 411 -21.21 -25.47 -5.58
CA VAL A 411 -20.40 -24.34 -6.11
C VAL A 411 -20.70 -23.81 -7.53
N PRO A 412 -20.96 -22.49 -7.66
CA PRO A 412 -21.02 -21.75 -8.94
C PRO A 412 -20.11 -20.47 -9.06
N LYS A 413 -18.87 -20.50 -8.53
CA LYS A 413 -17.67 -19.96 -9.21
C LYS A 413 -17.60 -18.46 -9.65
N GLY A 414 -17.33 -17.49 -8.74
CA GLY A 414 -16.58 -16.19 -9.00
C GLY A 414 -17.25 -14.64 -9.07
N THR A 415 -16.65 -14.32 -7.85
CA THR A 415 -17.22 -14.55 -6.49
C THR A 415 -17.18 -13.24 -5.69
N HIS A 416 -18.21 -12.78 -4.93
CA HIS A 416 -18.07 -11.72 -3.90
C HIS A 416 -18.20 -12.21 -2.48
N LEU A 417 -17.55 -11.57 -1.48
CA LEU A 417 -18.02 -11.50 -0.10
C LEU A 417 -17.75 -10.26 0.79
N THR A 418 -16.99 -9.20 0.44
CA THR A 418 -16.65 -8.09 1.41
C THR A 418 -15.53 -8.56 2.42
N ILE A 419 -14.42 -7.87 2.88
CA ILE A 419 -13.35 -8.33 3.90
C ILE A 419 -13.29 -8.20 5.49
N PRO A 420 -13.98 -7.47 6.41
CA PRO A 420 -13.17 -6.55 7.21
C PRO A 420 -12.06 -7.10 8.12
N PHE A 421 -11.23 -6.17 8.55
CA PHE A 421 -10.45 -6.36 9.77
C PHE A 421 -11.08 -5.61 10.94
N LEU A 422 -11.85 -4.54 10.67
CA LEU A 422 -12.55 -3.79 11.71
C LEU A 422 -13.54 -4.64 12.52
N MET A 423 -14.35 -5.46 11.83
CA MET A 423 -15.30 -6.41 12.43
C MET A 423 -14.67 -7.82 12.61
N LEU A 424 -13.38 -7.86 12.84
CA LEU A 424 -12.55 -9.07 12.90
C LEU A 424 -11.64 -8.99 14.11
N HIS A 425 -10.95 -7.87 14.20
CA HIS A 425 -10.16 -7.45 15.34
C HIS A 425 -11.02 -7.27 16.59
N ARG A 426 -12.35 -7.13 16.41
CA ARG A 426 -13.38 -7.08 17.46
C ARG A 426 -14.13 -8.41 17.63
N ASP A 427 -13.73 -9.49 16.96
CA ASP A 427 -14.38 -10.78 17.11
C ASP A 427 -14.01 -11.40 18.46
N LYS A 428 -14.96 -11.34 19.40
CA LYS A 428 -14.77 -11.76 20.79
C LYS A 428 -14.40 -13.25 20.94
N GLU A 429 -14.73 -14.07 19.93
CA GLU A 429 -14.33 -15.49 19.89
C GLU A 429 -12.82 -15.69 19.69
N ALA A 430 -12.13 -14.74 19.05
CA ALA A 430 -10.67 -14.79 18.88
C ALA A 430 -9.96 -13.89 19.90
N TRP A 431 -10.46 -12.68 20.11
CA TRP A 431 -9.76 -11.62 20.85
C TRP A 431 -10.12 -11.51 22.33
N GLY A 432 -11.10 -12.30 22.81
CA GLY A 432 -11.60 -12.24 24.18
C GLY A 432 -12.80 -11.31 24.35
N ALA A 433 -13.40 -11.33 25.54
CA ALA A 433 -14.60 -10.54 25.84
C ALA A 433 -14.36 -9.03 25.75
N ASP A 434 -13.13 -8.61 26.04
CA ASP A 434 -12.57 -7.26 26.06
C ASP A 434 -12.10 -6.80 24.67
N ALA A 435 -12.42 -7.49 23.57
CA ALA A 435 -12.04 -7.09 22.20
C ALA A 435 -12.55 -5.70 21.75
N GLY A 436 -13.35 -5.01 22.55
CA GLY A 436 -13.72 -3.59 22.34
C GLY A 436 -12.77 -2.59 23.04
N GLU A 437 -11.89 -3.04 23.92
CA GLU A 437 -11.06 -2.23 24.82
C GLU A 437 -9.62 -2.15 24.32
N PHE A 438 -8.89 -1.11 24.73
CA PHE A 438 -7.48 -0.91 24.44
C PHE A 438 -6.61 -1.65 25.48
N ASN A 439 -6.19 -2.86 25.12
CA ASN A 439 -5.33 -3.73 25.92
C ASN A 439 -4.05 -4.12 25.14
N PRO A 440 -2.98 -3.31 25.22
CA PRO A 440 -1.65 -3.66 24.74
C PRO A 440 -0.98 -4.86 25.42
N LEU A 441 -1.57 -5.49 26.45
CA LEU A 441 -1.01 -6.68 27.10
C LEU A 441 -1.57 -8.01 26.59
N ARG A 442 -2.42 -8.03 25.54
CA ARG A 442 -2.98 -9.24 24.87
C ARG A 442 -1.94 -10.19 24.26
N PHE A 443 -0.71 -9.99 24.63
CA PHE A 443 0.37 -9.83 23.70
C PHE A 443 1.62 -10.31 24.42
N ARG A 444 2.63 -9.46 24.64
CA ARG A 444 3.92 -9.69 25.34
C ARG A 444 4.83 -10.81 24.82
N ASP A 445 4.41 -11.60 23.83
CA ASP A 445 4.91 -12.93 23.52
C ASP A 445 5.29 -13.12 21.99
N GLY A 446 5.08 -12.15 21.08
CA GLY A 446 5.51 -12.09 19.63
C GLY A 446 4.42 -11.74 18.54
N VAL A 447 4.02 -12.61 17.59
CA VAL A 447 2.75 -12.73 16.77
C VAL A 447 2.37 -14.20 16.26
N SER A 448 1.93 -15.17 17.10
CA SER A 448 1.35 -16.54 16.91
C SER A 448 0.46 -17.09 18.07
N ARG A 449 -0.03 -16.24 18.98
CA ARG A 449 -0.65 -16.48 20.31
C ARG A 449 -1.37 -15.22 20.93
N ALA A 450 -1.69 -14.16 20.18
CA ALA A 450 -2.32 -12.87 20.59
C ALA A 450 -3.81 -13.01 20.88
N ALA A 451 -4.39 -13.93 20.14
CA ALA A 451 -5.77 -14.29 20.13
C ALA A 451 -5.84 -15.82 20.07
N ALA A 452 -7.01 -16.37 20.43
CA ALA A 452 -7.21 -17.81 20.54
C ALA A 452 -7.04 -18.56 19.22
N GLN A 453 -7.18 -17.86 18.10
CA GLN A 453 -6.93 -18.42 16.78
C GLN A 453 -5.46 -18.20 16.42
N PRO A 454 -4.63 -19.26 16.39
CA PRO A 454 -3.47 -19.22 15.51
C PRO A 454 -3.98 -18.80 14.13
N ASN A 455 -3.37 -17.75 13.62
CA ASN A 455 -3.78 -16.92 12.49
C ASN A 455 -4.96 -15.91 12.71
N ALA A 456 -5.10 -15.30 13.90
CA ALA A 456 -6.15 -14.34 14.29
C ALA A 456 -5.79 -12.87 14.07
N HIS A 457 -4.58 -12.55 14.46
CA HIS A 457 -3.76 -11.65 13.72
C HIS A 457 -3.14 -12.40 12.53
N LEU A 458 -3.12 -11.86 11.32
CA LEU A 458 -4.32 -11.55 10.51
C LEU A 458 -4.92 -10.14 10.64
N GLY A 459 -4.48 -9.30 11.58
CA GLY A 459 -4.31 -7.89 11.23
C GLY A 459 -3.26 -7.71 10.14
N PHE A 460 -2.51 -8.76 9.85
CA PHE A 460 -2.08 -9.06 8.49
C PHE A 460 -1.88 -10.56 8.35
N SER A 461 -2.36 -11.09 7.24
CA SER A 461 -2.45 -12.54 7.01
C SER A 461 -1.09 -13.22 6.75
N ILE A 462 -1.09 -14.40 6.10
CA ILE A 462 -0.56 -15.59 6.74
C ILE A 462 0.43 -16.44 5.93
N GLY A 463 0.91 -15.99 4.77
CA GLY A 463 1.25 -16.93 3.71
C GLY A 463 2.02 -16.47 2.50
N PRO A 464 2.33 -17.32 1.48
CA PRO A 464 3.75 -16.63 0.38
C PRO A 464 3.94 -15.19 -0.15
N ARG A 465 2.96 -14.31 -0.40
CA ARG A 465 3.12 -13.06 -1.18
C ARG A 465 3.05 -11.80 -0.36
N ALA A 466 4.24 -11.30 -0.09
CA ALA A 466 4.50 -10.10 0.63
C ALA A 466 5.74 -9.40 0.02
N CYS A 467 6.20 -8.29 0.62
CA CYS A 467 5.88 -7.00 0.00
C CYS A 467 7.01 -6.29 -0.75
N ILE A 468 7.57 -5.17 -0.27
CA ILE A 468 8.91 -4.69 -0.69
C ILE A 468 9.65 -4.07 0.49
N GLY A 469 9.99 -2.78 0.56
CA GLY A 469 10.55 -2.12 1.75
C GLY A 469 9.53 -1.96 2.89
N GLN A 470 8.77 -3.02 3.17
CA GLN A 470 7.49 -2.97 3.83
C GLN A 470 7.46 -2.77 5.34
N ASP A 471 8.52 -2.95 6.15
CA ASP A 471 8.44 -2.56 7.58
C ASP A 471 8.70 -1.10 7.79
N VAL A 472 8.56 -0.28 6.76
CA VAL A 472 7.78 0.92 6.98
C VAL A 472 6.47 0.52 7.72
N ALA A 473 6.39 0.85 9.02
CA ALA A 473 5.69 0.25 10.18
C ALA A 473 6.64 -0.40 11.23
N MET A 474 7.13 -1.61 11.05
CA MET A 474 8.02 -2.23 12.04
C MET A 474 9.46 -1.68 11.89
N LEU A 475 9.61 -0.37 11.68
CA LEU A 475 10.67 0.26 10.88
C LEU A 475 10.19 1.55 10.12
N GLU A 476 8.91 1.98 10.23
CA GLU A 476 8.36 3.37 10.05
C GLU A 476 7.14 3.53 11.00
N ALA A 477 6.57 4.64 11.44
CA ALA A 477 5.35 4.63 12.28
C ALA A 477 5.38 4.06 13.72
N LYS A 478 6.29 3.18 14.19
CA LYS A 478 6.44 2.87 15.65
C LYS A 478 7.12 3.98 16.38
N VAL A 479 8.19 4.47 15.77
CA VAL A 479 9.35 5.07 16.43
C VAL A 479 9.44 6.56 16.06
N THR A 480 8.40 7.38 15.87
CA THR A 480 6.93 7.36 15.77
C THR A 480 5.99 6.97 16.92
N LEU A 481 6.25 7.55 18.08
CA LEU A 481 5.42 7.53 19.28
C LEU A 481 5.90 8.52 20.34
N ALA A 482 7.20 8.50 20.58
CA ALA A 482 7.87 8.62 21.87
C ALA A 482 9.15 9.45 21.95
N LEU A 483 9.68 9.96 20.84
CA LEU A 483 10.51 11.15 20.97
C LEU A 483 9.56 12.27 21.33
N ILE A 484 8.41 12.38 20.64
CA ILE A 484 7.20 13.01 21.20
C ILE A 484 7.01 12.69 22.70
N LEU A 485 6.96 11.43 23.15
CA LEU A 485 6.80 11.10 24.58
C LEU A 485 7.95 11.58 25.49
N ARG A 486 9.05 12.14 24.98
CA ARG A 486 10.27 12.40 25.75
C ARG A 486 10.76 13.85 25.65
N ARG A 487 10.08 14.76 24.94
CA ARG A 487 9.93 16.14 25.40
C ARG A 487 8.46 16.56 25.54
N PHE A 488 7.46 15.78 25.12
CA PHE A 488 6.03 16.11 25.31
C PHE A 488 5.22 15.16 26.19
N ALA A 489 4.31 15.78 26.94
CA ALA A 489 3.02 15.19 27.30
C ALA A 489 1.94 15.74 26.35
N PHE A 490 0.89 14.96 26.13
CA PHE A 490 -0.21 15.37 25.27
C PHE A 490 -1.56 14.78 25.70
N GLU A 491 -2.65 15.43 25.31
CA GLU A 491 -4.02 14.96 25.53
C GLU A 491 -4.95 15.37 24.39
N VAL A 492 -6.09 14.71 24.26
CA VAL A 492 -7.12 15.09 23.28
C VAL A 492 -7.74 16.44 23.63
N ALA A 493 -7.71 17.39 22.71
CA ALA A 493 -8.18 18.75 22.99
C ALA A 493 -9.70 18.79 23.26
N PRO A 494 -10.18 19.74 24.09
CA PRO A 494 -11.60 19.88 24.43
C PRO A 494 -12.55 19.99 23.22
N GLU A 495 -12.11 20.60 22.13
CA GLU A 495 -12.86 20.81 20.89
C GLU A 495 -12.90 19.59 19.96
N TYR A 496 -12.09 18.55 20.22
CA TYR A 496 -12.01 17.39 19.34
C TYR A 496 -13.33 16.62 19.25
N VAL A 497 -13.80 16.42 18.02
CA VAL A 497 -15.00 15.62 17.73
C VAL A 497 -14.58 14.20 17.34
N HIS A 498 -14.89 13.21 18.17
CA HIS A 498 -14.69 11.80 17.83
C HIS A 498 -15.68 11.35 16.76
N ALA A 499 -15.31 11.66 15.53
CA ALA A 499 -16.04 11.37 14.32
C ALA A 499 -15.35 10.29 13.48
N PRO A 500 -15.39 9.02 13.92
CA PRO A 500 -15.43 7.83 13.07
C PRO A 500 -16.65 7.80 12.09
N ALA A 501 -17.15 8.97 11.69
CA ALA A 501 -18.55 9.22 11.31
C ALA A 501 -18.77 9.43 9.82
N ARG A 502 -18.04 10.35 9.17
CA ARG A 502 -17.39 10.28 7.84
C ARG A 502 -17.79 11.28 6.70
N GLN A 503 -16.80 11.85 5.95
CA GLN A 503 -16.99 12.36 4.54
C GLN A 503 -16.83 11.27 3.44
N PHE A 504 -15.65 10.96 2.83
CA PHE A 504 -15.57 10.05 1.64
C PHE A 504 -14.54 8.87 1.47
N LEU A 505 -13.47 8.87 0.63
CA LEU A 505 -12.67 7.68 0.16
C LEU A 505 -11.55 7.35 1.13
N THR A 506 -11.95 7.17 2.37
CA THR A 506 -11.11 7.65 3.44
C THR A 506 -11.62 7.03 4.74
N LEU A 507 -11.08 7.60 5.80
CA LEU A 507 -11.21 7.41 7.23
C LEU A 507 -10.21 8.47 7.70
N GLN A 508 -10.64 9.69 7.44
CA GLN A 508 -10.03 10.92 7.91
C GLN A 508 -9.78 10.88 9.41
N PRO A 509 -9.56 12.06 9.94
CA PRO A 509 -10.62 12.68 10.69
C PRO A 509 -11.75 13.10 9.80
N GLN A 510 -12.95 13.10 10.35
CA GLN A 510 -13.94 13.98 9.75
C GLN A 510 -13.59 15.46 9.98
N HIS A 511 -12.84 15.78 11.06
CA HIS A 511 -12.69 17.13 11.59
C HIS A 511 -11.29 17.46 12.17
N GLY A 512 -10.22 16.80 11.75
CA GLY A 512 -8.95 16.73 12.49
C GLY A 512 -8.97 15.88 13.79
N LEU A 513 -7.82 15.63 14.42
CA LEU A 513 -7.74 15.36 15.88
C LEU A 513 -7.04 16.52 16.55
N GLN A 514 -7.77 17.45 17.12
CA GLN A 514 -7.18 18.52 17.91
C GLN A 514 -6.53 17.88 19.16
N VAL A 515 -5.24 18.12 19.40
CA VAL A 515 -4.58 17.73 20.68
C VAL A 515 -3.86 18.91 21.32
N VAL A 516 -3.75 18.88 22.63
CA VAL A 516 -2.94 19.85 23.39
C VAL A 516 -1.60 19.19 23.68
N LEU A 517 -0.50 19.87 23.37
CA LEU A 517 0.84 19.45 23.78
C LEU A 517 1.46 20.43 24.76
N ARG A 518 2.22 19.85 25.69
CA ARG A 518 2.93 20.53 26.78
C ARG A 518 4.33 19.95 26.84
N LEU A 519 5.34 20.80 27.06
CA LEU A 519 6.71 20.32 27.29
C LEU A 519 6.80 19.59 28.65
N LEU A 520 7.68 18.59 28.72
CA LEU A 520 8.02 17.90 29.96
C LEU A 520 9.06 18.72 30.74
N ASP A 521 8.78 19.04 32.00
CA ASP A 521 9.74 19.73 32.87
C ASP A 521 11.04 18.92 33.05
N SER A 522 12.16 19.62 33.08
CA SER A 522 13.50 19.05 33.28
C SER A 522 13.73 18.44 34.67
N SER A 523 12.78 18.61 35.59
CA SER A 523 12.73 17.97 36.91
C SER A 523 12.36 16.48 36.87
N ILE A 524 11.72 16.01 35.78
CA ILE A 524 11.10 14.67 35.69
C ILE A 524 12.17 13.58 35.48
N SER A 525 12.90 13.26 36.56
CA SER A 525 13.96 12.24 36.57
C SER A 525 14.07 11.41 37.87
N ALA A 526 13.27 11.72 38.90
CA ALA A 526 13.27 10.99 40.16
C ALA A 526 11.85 10.70 40.67
N ILE A 527 11.44 9.43 40.58
CA ILE A 527 10.70 8.63 41.58
C ILE A 527 10.51 7.25 40.96
N SER A 528 11.16 6.24 41.55
CA SER A 528 10.80 4.84 41.42
C SER A 528 10.01 4.40 42.67
N ASP A 529 9.45 3.18 42.60
CA ASP A 529 9.09 2.37 43.78
C ASP A 529 7.93 2.85 44.68
N ALA A 530 6.71 2.78 44.15
CA ALA A 530 5.52 2.51 44.97
C ALA A 530 4.44 1.73 44.19
N ALA A 531 3.68 0.89 44.91
CA ALA A 531 2.44 0.23 44.47
C ALA A 531 2.51 -0.93 43.44
N LEU A 532 3.44 -1.87 43.63
CA LEU A 532 3.21 -3.28 43.27
C LEU A 532 2.67 -4.04 44.50
N ALA A 533 1.34 -4.13 44.66
CA ALA A 533 0.74 -4.87 45.79
C ALA A 533 -0.72 -5.35 45.61
N SER A 534 -0.90 -6.50 44.92
CA SER A 534 -1.87 -7.56 45.30
C SER A 534 -3.41 -7.26 45.18
N PRO A 535 -4.32 -8.24 45.34
CA PRO A 535 -4.53 -9.33 44.37
C PRO A 535 -6.00 -9.54 43.93
N VAL A 536 -6.17 -10.43 42.95
CA VAL A 536 -7.45 -10.95 42.44
C VAL A 536 -8.24 -11.74 43.51
N SER A 537 -9.57 -11.63 43.50
CA SER A 537 -10.48 -12.59 44.17
C SER A 537 -11.66 -12.99 43.28
N ASN A 538 -11.84 -14.31 43.10
CA ASN A 538 -12.96 -14.95 42.40
C ASN A 538 -14.29 -14.86 43.20
N ALA A 539 -15.42 -14.98 42.50
CA ALA A 539 -16.56 -15.81 42.96
C ALA A 539 -17.50 -16.20 41.79
N LEU A 540 -17.99 -17.44 41.79
CA LEU A 540 -18.91 -18.01 40.79
C LEU A 540 -20.38 -18.00 41.26
N ARG A 541 -21.34 -17.99 40.31
CA ARG A 541 -22.47 -18.98 40.14
C ARG A 541 -23.73 -18.38 39.44
N PRO A 542 -24.24 -18.99 38.33
CA PRO A 542 -25.58 -18.76 37.73
C PRO A 542 -26.41 -20.08 37.62
N PRO A 543 -27.61 -20.14 36.96
CA PRO A 543 -28.54 -19.09 36.53
C PRO A 543 -29.82 -18.95 37.42
N PRO A 544 -30.99 -19.64 37.28
CA PRO A 544 -31.36 -20.75 36.39
C PRO A 544 -32.67 -20.63 35.54
N HIS A 545 -32.76 -21.52 34.53
CA HIS A 545 -33.95 -22.25 34.03
C HIS A 545 -35.11 -21.62 33.20
N ASN A 546 -35.46 -22.39 32.15
CA ASN A 546 -36.81 -22.69 31.60
C ASN A 546 -37.45 -21.67 30.60
N LEU A 547 -38.19 -22.08 29.55
CA LEU A 547 -38.67 -23.41 29.12
C LEU A 547 -39.08 -23.41 27.61
N PHE A 548 -39.38 -24.61 27.08
CA PHE A 548 -40.10 -24.94 25.83
C PHE A 548 -39.40 -25.01 24.45
N SER A 549 -39.31 -26.26 24.00
CA SER A 549 -39.41 -26.82 22.64
C SER A 549 -40.43 -27.99 22.76
N PRO A 550 -40.88 -28.73 21.71
CA PRO A 550 -40.85 -28.54 20.26
C PRO A 550 -42.26 -28.59 19.60
N SER A 551 -42.35 -28.44 18.28
CA SER A 551 -43.20 -29.33 17.44
C SER A 551 -42.86 -29.29 15.94
N ARG A 552 -43.07 -30.44 15.31
CA ARG A 552 -42.91 -30.88 13.90
C ARG A 552 -43.84 -32.11 13.76
N PRO A 553 -44.02 -32.74 12.60
CA PRO A 553 -43.97 -32.26 11.20
C PRO A 553 -45.23 -32.73 10.40
N GLN A 554 -45.29 -32.43 9.10
CA GLN A 554 -45.67 -33.28 7.95
C GLN A 554 -46.08 -32.34 6.79
N ASP A 555 -45.54 -32.38 5.57
CA ASP A 555 -45.14 -33.46 4.63
C ASP A 555 -46.23 -33.72 3.59
N HIS A 556 -45.85 -33.62 2.31
CA HIS A 556 -46.46 -34.22 1.13
C HIS A 556 -45.51 -33.96 -0.05
N GLY A 557 -45.09 -35.04 -0.71
CA GLY A 557 -44.12 -35.01 -1.81
C GLY A 557 -44.75 -34.92 -3.20
N GLU A 558 -44.09 -35.59 -4.15
CA GLU A 558 -44.54 -35.83 -5.52
C GLU A 558 -44.64 -34.62 -6.46
N LEU A 559 -43.48 -34.18 -6.95
CA LEU A 559 -43.31 -33.87 -8.38
C LEU A 559 -41.86 -34.12 -8.83
N ALA A 560 -41.39 -35.33 -8.55
CA ALA A 560 -40.20 -35.90 -9.18
C ALA A 560 -40.64 -36.89 -10.26
N ARG A 561 -40.67 -36.46 -11.53
CA ARG A 561 -40.51 -37.25 -12.77
C ARG A 561 -40.68 -36.32 -13.98
N MET A 562 -40.12 -36.74 -15.12
CA MET A 562 -39.92 -35.98 -16.37
C MET A 562 -38.84 -34.89 -16.29
N ALA A 563 -37.72 -34.97 -17.00
CA ALA A 563 -37.15 -36.10 -17.75
C ALA A 563 -35.63 -35.90 -17.90
N ASP A 564 -34.85 -36.98 -17.81
CA ASP A 564 -33.49 -37.01 -18.34
C ASP A 564 -33.54 -37.12 -19.87
N ALA A 565 -32.82 -36.25 -20.58
CA ALA A 565 -32.48 -36.45 -21.99
C ALA A 565 -31.17 -35.72 -22.35
N PHE A 566 -30.32 -36.44 -23.07
CA PHE A 566 -28.91 -36.22 -23.38
C PHE A 566 -28.48 -34.89 -24.07
N ALA A 567 -27.18 -34.64 -23.94
CA ALA A 567 -26.25 -34.05 -24.93
C ALA A 567 -26.23 -32.52 -25.24
N LEU A 568 -25.14 -31.91 -24.77
CA LEU A 568 -24.16 -31.10 -25.54
C LEU A 568 -24.65 -30.06 -26.59
N ARG A 569 -24.58 -28.77 -26.19
CA ARG A 569 -23.96 -27.57 -26.85
C ARG A 569 -23.75 -27.54 -28.38
N PRO A 570 -23.76 -26.34 -29.06
CA PRO A 570 -23.56 -24.98 -28.51
C PRO A 570 -24.49 -23.88 -29.12
N VAL A 571 -24.08 -22.61 -28.96
CA VAL A 571 -24.61 -21.37 -29.59
C VAL A 571 -25.87 -20.81 -28.90
N GLY A 572 -26.20 -19.53 -29.15
CA GLY A 572 -27.17 -18.75 -28.36
C GLY A 572 -26.64 -18.21 -27.02
N ALA A 573 -25.52 -18.74 -26.52
CA ALA A 573 -24.87 -18.32 -25.26
C ALA A 573 -23.44 -17.77 -25.48
N PRO A 574 -23.25 -16.44 -25.64
CA PRO A 574 -21.93 -15.83 -25.83
C PRO A 574 -20.95 -16.00 -24.65
N ARG A 575 -19.64 -15.99 -24.95
CA ARG A 575 -18.52 -16.34 -24.04
C ARG A 575 -18.64 -15.84 -22.58
N PRO A 576 -18.97 -14.57 -22.25
CA PRO A 576 -18.98 -14.08 -20.86
C PRO A 576 -20.32 -14.26 -20.11
N VAL A 577 -21.36 -14.85 -20.74
CA VAL A 577 -22.76 -14.63 -20.32
C VAL A 577 -23.18 -15.42 -19.06
N TRP A 578 -22.42 -16.43 -18.60
CA TRP A 578 -22.56 -17.13 -17.31
C TRP A 578 -21.20 -17.66 -16.77
N ARG A 579 -20.06 -17.07 -17.12
CA ARG A 579 -18.73 -17.63 -16.74
C ARG A 579 -18.47 -17.53 -15.23
N PRO A 580 -18.79 -16.37 -14.65
CA PRO A 580 -19.56 -16.33 -13.43
C PRO A 580 -20.86 -17.15 -13.54
N HIS A 581 -20.82 -18.40 -13.03
CA HIS A 581 -21.93 -19.32 -12.65
C HIS A 581 -22.10 -20.67 -13.37
N ALA A 582 -22.33 -20.74 -14.68
CA ALA A 582 -22.79 -21.97 -15.36
C ALA A 582 -21.66 -22.96 -15.75
N VAL A 583 -20.83 -23.33 -14.77
CA VAL A 583 -19.84 -24.40 -14.87
C VAL A 583 -19.85 -25.19 -13.55
N ALA A 584 -20.22 -26.47 -13.61
CA ALA A 584 -20.32 -27.38 -12.46
C ALA A 584 -20.27 -28.86 -12.92
N ARG A 585 -19.20 -29.59 -12.58
CA ARG A 585 -19.05 -31.03 -12.91
C ARG A 585 -18.13 -31.83 -11.99
N ALA A 586 -17.05 -31.25 -11.46
CA ALA A 586 -15.97 -31.98 -10.80
C ALA A 586 -16.21 -32.28 -9.30
N PHE A 587 -17.43 -32.05 -8.81
CA PHE A 587 -17.79 -32.17 -7.39
C PHE A 587 -17.40 -33.55 -6.81
N ALA A 588 -16.66 -33.64 -5.72
CA ALA A 588 -15.72 -32.63 -5.22
C ALA A 588 -14.49 -33.36 -4.64
N ARG A 589 -13.28 -32.92 -5.01
CA ARG A 589 -12.00 -33.41 -4.45
C ARG A 589 -11.07 -32.26 -4.04
N HIS A 590 -11.65 -31.06 -3.94
CA HIS A 590 -11.01 -29.75 -3.85
C HIS A 590 -12.08 -28.71 -3.42
N GLY A 591 -11.72 -27.56 -2.84
CA GLY A 591 -12.69 -26.63 -2.21
C GLY A 591 -12.59 -25.13 -2.58
N VAL A 592 -13.59 -24.53 -3.27
CA VAL A 592 -13.72 -23.06 -3.52
C VAL A 592 -15.10 -22.34 -3.75
N ARG A 593 -16.28 -22.95 -3.54
CA ARG A 593 -17.63 -22.34 -3.30
C ARG A 593 -17.82 -20.84 -3.60
N GLY A 594 -17.72 -20.48 -4.87
CA GLY A 594 -17.97 -19.12 -5.34
C GLY A 594 -19.44 -18.70 -5.51
N PRO A 595 -19.88 -17.58 -4.91
CA PRO A 595 -20.99 -16.68 -5.29
C PRO A 595 -21.33 -16.53 -6.79
N ARG A 596 -22.44 -15.93 -7.23
CA ARG A 596 -23.18 -14.69 -6.87
C ARG A 596 -22.35 -13.43 -7.32
N TYR A 597 -22.56 -12.99 -8.58
CA TYR A 597 -21.73 -12.05 -9.40
C TYR A 597 -22.32 -10.64 -9.67
N HIS A 598 -21.54 -9.65 -10.11
CA HIS A 598 -22.04 -8.41 -10.74
C HIS A 598 -21.53 -8.23 -12.15
N ILE A 599 -22.37 -8.61 -13.12
CA ILE A 599 -22.07 -8.26 -14.50
C ILE A 599 -22.00 -6.74 -14.57
N LEU A 600 -21.05 -6.25 -15.35
CA LEU A 600 -20.64 -4.85 -15.46
C LEU A 600 -19.70 -4.38 -14.36
N LEU A 601 -19.89 -4.73 -13.09
CA LEU A 601 -19.26 -3.95 -12.01
C LEU A 601 -18.34 -4.70 -11.07
N GLY A 602 -18.32 -6.04 -11.13
CA GLY A 602 -17.73 -6.84 -10.06
C GLY A 602 -18.17 -6.33 -8.70
N ASN A 603 -17.32 -6.42 -7.67
CA ASN A 603 -17.67 -5.78 -6.41
C ASN A 603 -17.84 -4.25 -6.55
N ILE A 604 -16.99 -3.67 -7.38
CA ILE A 604 -16.26 -2.46 -7.01
C ILE A 604 -17.16 -1.24 -6.79
N ARG A 605 -18.34 -1.16 -7.42
CA ARG A 605 -19.14 0.07 -7.39
C ARG A 605 -19.86 0.34 -6.07
N GLU A 606 -19.80 -0.59 -5.12
CA GLU A 606 -20.19 -0.34 -3.73
C GLU A 606 -19.03 -0.14 -2.76
N ALA A 607 -17.78 -0.26 -3.23
CA ALA A 607 -16.64 0.43 -2.63
C ALA A 607 -17.01 1.86 -2.31
N LYS A 608 -17.31 2.57 -3.38
CA LYS A 608 -17.68 3.96 -3.36
C LYS A 608 -19.12 4.18 -2.88
N ALA A 609 -19.77 3.15 -2.31
CA ALA A 609 -20.94 3.25 -1.45
C ALA A 609 -20.51 3.34 0.02
N LEU A 610 -19.66 2.42 0.51
CA LEU A 610 -19.04 2.55 1.83
C LEU A 610 -18.38 3.91 1.97
N LEU A 611 -17.57 4.25 0.98
CA LEU A 611 -16.94 5.54 0.90
C LEU A 611 -17.97 6.67 0.67
N ALA A 612 -19.20 6.41 0.22
CA ALA A 612 -20.32 7.37 0.29
C ALA A 612 -20.98 7.47 1.68
N ALA A 613 -20.26 7.09 2.74
CA ALA A 613 -19.48 8.12 3.43
C ALA A 613 -18.28 7.50 4.18
N ALA A 614 -17.00 7.86 3.95
CA ALA A 614 -15.88 7.35 4.76
C ALA A 614 -14.77 8.30 5.33
N SER A 615 -14.70 9.64 5.17
CA SER A 615 -13.67 10.46 5.88
C SER A 615 -13.94 10.63 7.37
N GLY A 616 -13.67 9.62 8.17
CA GLY A 616 -13.71 9.70 9.63
C GLY A 616 -13.46 8.35 10.28
N THR A 617 -12.28 8.18 10.86
CA THR A 617 -11.76 7.31 11.94
C THR A 617 -10.26 7.27 11.69
N THR A 618 -9.44 7.30 12.74
CA THR A 618 -8.01 7.52 12.59
C THR A 618 -7.19 6.71 13.60
N LEU A 619 -5.88 6.96 13.71
CA LEU A 619 -4.91 6.38 14.64
C LEU A 619 -3.71 7.32 14.82
N ASP A 620 -2.91 7.18 15.88
CA ASP A 620 -1.57 7.77 16.08
C ASP A 620 -0.49 6.72 16.32
N ARG A 621 0.77 7.18 16.34
CA ARG A 621 1.77 6.84 17.36
C ARG A 621 1.74 5.33 17.61
N SER A 622 1.18 4.87 18.72
CA SER A 622 1.15 3.45 19.06
C SER A 622 0.07 2.66 18.33
N SER A 623 0.12 2.65 17.01
CA SER A 623 -0.61 1.70 16.17
C SER A 623 0.36 0.92 15.31
N HIS A 624 -0.16 0.03 14.46
CA HIS A 624 0.62 -0.51 13.35
C HIS A 624 -0.12 -1.25 12.26
N ASP A 625 -1.42 -1.09 12.22
CA ASP A 625 -2.17 -1.84 11.24
C ASP A 625 -2.03 -1.25 9.86
N ILE A 626 -2.57 -1.98 8.90
CA ILE A 626 -3.01 -1.43 7.64
C ILE A 626 -4.23 -2.26 7.21
N PHE A 627 -5.30 -2.26 8.05
CA PHE A 627 -6.49 -3.11 7.82
C PHE A 627 -7.96 -2.65 8.16
N PRO A 628 -8.30 -1.57 8.91
CA PRO A 628 -9.58 -0.77 8.72
C PRO A 628 -9.80 0.51 7.83
N ARG A 629 -8.83 1.27 7.28
CA ARG A 629 -8.91 2.15 6.05
C ARG A 629 -8.11 2.05 4.69
N VAL A 630 -6.76 1.91 4.50
CA VAL A 630 -6.07 1.80 3.16
C VAL A 630 -6.87 1.19 2.05
N LEU A 631 -6.89 -0.13 2.01
CA LEU A 631 -7.35 -0.86 0.85
C LEU A 631 -8.88 -0.94 0.86
N PRO A 632 -9.63 -0.33 -0.10
CA PRO A 632 -10.87 0.41 0.19
C PRO A 632 -12.09 0.09 -0.71
N HIS A 633 -12.06 -1.02 -1.45
CA HIS A 633 -13.15 -1.53 -2.30
C HIS A 633 -14.15 -2.71 -1.84
N LEU A 634 -13.93 -3.59 -0.80
CA LEU A 634 -14.97 -4.39 -0.02
C LEU A 634 -14.64 -4.92 1.45
N HIS A 635 -15.46 -4.85 2.55
CA HIS A 635 -15.13 -5.23 4.02
C HIS A 635 -16.10 -6.08 4.99
N ALA A 636 -16.46 -7.37 4.77
CA ALA A 636 -17.17 -8.39 5.61
C ALA A 636 -16.61 -9.89 5.60
N TRP A 637 -15.29 -10.21 5.63
CA TRP A 637 -14.69 -11.58 5.55
C TRP A 637 -13.33 -12.02 6.26
N ALA A 638 -12.59 -11.35 7.16
CA ALA A 638 -11.32 -11.89 7.72
C ALA A 638 -11.31 -12.56 9.11
N SER A 639 -12.28 -12.33 10.02
CA SER A 639 -12.60 -13.27 11.15
C SER A 639 -13.71 -14.29 10.93
N ARG A 640 -14.52 -14.31 9.87
CA ARG A 640 -14.51 -13.60 8.59
C ARG A 640 -14.81 -14.52 7.35
N TYR A 641 -14.24 -15.73 7.34
CA TYR A 641 -14.37 -16.85 6.37
C TYR A 641 -14.06 -16.49 4.90
N GLY A 642 -13.31 -15.42 4.69
CA GLY A 642 -12.24 -15.29 3.71
C GLY A 642 -10.82 -14.94 4.23
N LYS A 643 -9.97 -15.96 4.35
CA LYS A 643 -8.71 -16.02 3.59
C LYS A 643 -8.93 -16.93 2.35
N VAL A 644 -9.93 -17.81 2.42
CA VAL A 644 -10.99 -18.03 1.42
C VAL A 644 -11.57 -16.69 0.84
N PHE A 645 -10.80 -15.78 0.24
CA PHE A 645 -11.07 -14.31 0.31
C PHE A 645 -11.18 -13.54 -1.00
N LEU A 646 -12.34 -12.90 -1.26
CA LEU A 646 -13.34 -13.44 -2.18
C LEU A 646 -14.26 -12.40 -3.01
N TRP A 647 -13.82 -11.36 -3.83
CA TRP A 647 -14.45 -10.11 -4.50
C TRP A 647 -15.30 -10.01 -5.83
N TRP A 648 -14.91 -9.22 -6.87
CA TRP A 648 -14.56 -9.50 -8.28
C TRP A 648 -13.99 -8.17 -8.82
N LYS A 649 -12.75 -8.13 -9.34
CA LYS A 649 -12.18 -7.08 -10.22
C LYS A 649 -12.90 -7.22 -11.58
N GLY A 650 -14.16 -6.75 -11.60
CA GLY A 650 -14.99 -6.56 -12.78
C GLY A 650 -15.77 -7.76 -13.31
N SER A 651 -15.16 -8.58 -14.18
CA SER A 651 -15.84 -9.75 -14.79
C SER A 651 -15.00 -10.99 -15.01
N ALA A 652 -13.67 -10.85 -15.12
CA ALA A 652 -12.82 -11.94 -14.71
C ALA A 652 -13.13 -12.29 -13.24
N PRO A 653 -12.81 -13.51 -12.79
CA PRO A 653 -12.74 -13.83 -11.38
C PRO A 653 -11.33 -13.52 -10.88
N THR A 654 -11.19 -13.07 -9.63
CA THR A 654 -10.13 -12.13 -9.23
C THR A 654 -9.47 -12.48 -7.87
N LEU A 655 -9.18 -13.79 -7.68
CA LEU A 655 -8.96 -14.69 -6.51
C LEU A 655 -7.92 -14.31 -5.41
N CYS A 656 -7.50 -15.15 -4.44
CA CYS A 656 -6.44 -14.75 -3.48
C CYS A 656 -5.84 -15.82 -2.52
N LEU A 657 -4.57 -15.64 -2.09
CA LEU A 657 -3.63 -16.73 -1.72
C LEU A 657 -2.62 -16.41 -0.57
N GLY A 658 -2.03 -17.43 0.09
CA GLY A 658 -1.39 -17.33 1.43
C GLY A 658 -1.61 -18.46 2.51
N ASN A 659 -0.68 -19.37 2.82
CA ASN A 659 -0.29 -19.75 4.21
C ASN A 659 1.20 -20.17 4.26
N TYR A 660 2.05 -19.88 5.24
CA TYR A 660 3.46 -19.61 4.89
C TYR A 660 4.38 -20.80 4.47
N ASP A 661 4.42 -22.00 5.08
CA ASP A 661 4.88 -23.21 4.33
C ASP A 661 3.74 -24.04 3.74
N MET A 662 2.64 -23.34 3.51
CA MET A 662 1.95 -23.48 2.25
C MET A 662 2.30 -22.36 1.24
N VAL A 663 3.45 -21.59 1.32
CA VAL A 663 3.85 -20.61 0.26
C VAL A 663 5.00 -21.04 -0.66
N LYS A 664 5.75 -20.02 -1.04
CA LYS A 664 6.79 -19.79 -2.02
C LYS A 664 6.33 -19.92 -3.47
N ARG A 665 5.61 -20.99 -3.76
CA ARG A 665 5.43 -21.57 -5.10
C ARG A 665 4.75 -20.63 -6.14
N VAL A 666 4.21 -19.45 -5.80
CA VAL A 666 3.77 -18.41 -6.78
C VAL A 666 4.87 -17.69 -7.54
N LEU A 667 6.04 -17.39 -6.97
CA LEU A 667 7.19 -16.73 -7.69
C LEU A 667 8.52 -17.42 -7.38
N SER A 668 8.48 -18.33 -6.41
CA SER A 668 9.16 -19.60 -6.68
C SER A 668 8.57 -20.33 -7.90
N ASP A 669 7.43 -19.93 -8.48
CA ASP A 669 7.10 -20.33 -9.86
C ASP A 669 8.03 -19.63 -10.85
N LYS A 670 8.79 -20.44 -11.57
CA LYS A 670 9.58 -20.05 -12.72
C LYS A 670 8.93 -20.46 -14.05
N ALA A 671 7.82 -21.21 -14.03
CA ALA A 671 7.21 -21.78 -15.23
C ALA A 671 6.35 -20.79 -16.03
N GLY A 672 6.20 -19.54 -15.57
CA GLY A 672 5.41 -18.52 -16.28
C GLY A 672 3.91 -18.84 -16.23
N LEU A 673 3.48 -19.58 -15.21
CA LEU A 673 2.07 -19.94 -15.02
C LEU A 673 1.24 -18.72 -14.59
N TYR A 674 1.88 -17.58 -14.34
CA TYR A 674 1.41 -16.50 -13.49
C TYR A 674 1.89 -15.12 -14.00
N ILE A 675 1.23 -14.54 -15.00
CA ILE A 675 1.73 -13.42 -15.84
C ILE A 675 1.06 -12.06 -15.57
N LYS A 676 1.21 -11.07 -16.44
CA LYS A 676 0.40 -9.84 -16.60
C LYS A 676 -1.12 -9.94 -16.29
N PRO A 677 -1.77 -8.96 -15.61
CA PRO A 677 -3.15 -8.56 -15.82
C PRO A 677 -3.17 -7.76 -17.11
N GLU A 678 -4.29 -7.12 -17.43
CA GLU A 678 -4.59 -6.80 -18.81
C GLU A 678 -5.12 -5.36 -19.01
N ILE A 679 -5.65 -5.08 -20.22
CA ILE A 679 -5.48 -3.92 -21.11
C ILE A 679 -6.40 -2.72 -20.80
N PRO A 680 -5.78 -1.64 -20.30
CA PRO A 680 -6.36 -0.32 -20.11
C PRO A 680 -5.30 0.75 -20.53
N PRO A 681 -5.39 2.02 -20.05
CA PRO A 681 -4.51 3.04 -20.62
C PRO A 681 -4.02 4.15 -19.72
N ALA A 682 -4.34 4.18 -18.42
CA ALA A 682 -3.33 4.72 -17.51
C ALA A 682 -1.98 4.21 -18.01
N LEU A 683 -1.96 2.91 -18.30
CA LEU A 683 -1.02 2.23 -19.18
C LEU A 683 -0.66 2.90 -20.52
N THR A 684 -1.27 2.41 -21.61
CA THR A 684 -0.79 2.52 -22.99
C THR A 684 -1.24 3.80 -23.64
N THR A 685 -0.86 4.89 -22.98
CA THR A 685 -0.25 6.07 -23.58
C THR A 685 0.30 6.94 -22.44
N LEU A 686 1.24 6.39 -21.64
CA LEU A 686 1.90 7.03 -20.48
C LEU A 686 3.08 6.22 -19.86
N MET A 687 3.06 4.87 -19.85
CA MET A 687 3.49 4.07 -18.66
C MET A 687 4.93 3.32 -18.69
N GLY A 688 5.51 2.05 -18.72
CA GLY A 688 5.53 0.50 -18.74
C GLY A 688 5.51 -0.44 -19.98
N LYS A 689 6.48 -1.25 -20.42
CA LYS A 689 6.13 -2.22 -21.52
C LYS A 689 7.05 -3.40 -21.76
N GLY A 690 7.31 -3.80 -23.02
CA GLY A 690 8.04 -5.02 -23.39
C GLY A 690 7.45 -6.20 -22.64
N LEU A 691 8.21 -6.65 -21.65
CA LEU A 691 7.84 -7.46 -20.48
C LEU A 691 6.41 -7.32 -19.96
N VAL A 692 5.80 -6.15 -20.04
CA VAL A 692 4.37 -5.99 -19.82
C VAL A 692 3.59 -6.61 -21.02
N PHE A 693 2.80 -5.98 -21.90
CA PHE A 693 2.11 -6.72 -22.99
C PHE A 693 3.00 -7.19 -24.19
N ALA A 694 4.05 -7.97 -23.92
CA ALA A 694 4.74 -8.98 -24.73
C ALA A 694 5.28 -10.06 -23.74
N GLU A 695 5.40 -11.35 -24.10
CA GLU A 695 5.38 -12.44 -23.09
C GLU A 695 6.69 -13.19 -22.83
N GLY A 696 7.02 -13.40 -21.54
CA GLY A 696 8.06 -14.27 -20.98
C GLY A 696 9.52 -13.91 -21.33
N ASP A 697 9.82 -13.75 -22.61
CA ASP A 697 11.18 -13.72 -23.14
C ASP A 697 11.85 -12.36 -23.14
N ASP A 698 11.11 -11.26 -22.94
CA ASP A 698 11.64 -9.99 -22.40
C ASP A 698 12.05 -10.18 -20.91
N TRP A 699 12.57 -11.37 -20.59
CA TRP A 699 13.41 -11.84 -19.48
C TRP A 699 13.96 -13.25 -19.75
N ALA A 700 13.14 -14.22 -20.16
CA ALA A 700 13.57 -15.62 -20.26
C ALA A 700 14.63 -15.86 -21.35
N SER A 701 14.64 -15.02 -22.39
CA SER A 701 15.76 -14.80 -23.31
C SER A 701 16.19 -13.32 -23.34
N HIS A 702 15.94 -12.59 -22.25
CA HIS A 702 16.36 -11.20 -22.01
C HIS A 702 16.66 -10.93 -20.50
N ARG A 703 17.42 -11.80 -19.82
CA ARG A 703 17.40 -11.92 -18.33
C ARG A 703 17.89 -10.70 -17.49
N ARG A 704 18.57 -9.72 -18.08
CA ARG A 704 20.04 -9.62 -17.87
C ARG A 704 20.71 -8.24 -18.05
N VAL A 705 20.42 -7.38 -19.04
CA VAL A 705 20.82 -5.94 -19.10
C VAL A 705 20.02 -5.14 -18.07
N VAL A 706 20.12 -5.59 -16.84
CA VAL A 706 19.35 -5.32 -15.63
C VAL A 706 20.16 -5.75 -14.42
N HIS A 707 21.15 -6.64 -14.60
CA HIS A 707 21.84 -7.27 -13.50
C HIS A 707 23.37 -7.47 -13.70
N PRO A 708 23.99 -8.26 -14.60
CA PRO A 708 25.92 -8.33 -14.40
C PRO A 708 26.63 -6.97 -14.46
N ALA A 709 27.88 -6.92 -14.01
CA ALA A 709 28.53 -5.70 -13.53
C ALA A 709 27.79 -4.95 -12.40
N PHE A 710 26.46 -4.87 -12.37
CA PHE A 710 25.63 -4.30 -11.30
C PHE A 710 25.36 -5.32 -10.18
N ALA A 711 25.96 -5.02 -9.04
CA ALA A 711 25.81 -5.78 -7.82
C ALA A 711 26.21 -4.90 -6.63
N MET A 712 26.55 -5.55 -5.51
CA MET A 712 26.99 -4.90 -4.28
C MET A 712 28.19 -3.97 -4.44
N ASP A 713 29.11 -4.28 -5.34
CA ASP A 713 30.28 -3.46 -5.63
C ASP A 713 29.88 -2.10 -6.23
N LYS A 714 29.02 -2.11 -7.26
CA LYS A 714 28.52 -0.88 -7.89
C LYS A 714 27.78 -0.04 -6.86
N ILE A 715 26.79 -0.64 -6.21
CA ILE A 715 26.06 -0.16 -5.04
C ILE A 715 26.96 0.61 -4.05
N LYS A 716 28.10 0.03 -3.66
CA LYS A 716 29.00 0.66 -2.69
C LYS A 716 29.70 1.90 -3.25
N MET A 717 30.12 1.89 -4.53
CA MET A 717 30.82 3.03 -5.18
C MET A 717 30.01 4.33 -5.11
N MET A 718 28.71 4.20 -5.06
CA MET A 718 27.78 5.31 -5.20
C MET A 718 27.58 6.07 -3.89
N THR A 719 28.10 5.55 -2.77
CA THR A 719 27.77 6.03 -1.40
C THR A 719 28.16 7.49 -1.19
N GLY A 720 29.15 7.97 -1.94
CA GLY A 720 29.48 9.40 -1.99
C GLY A 720 28.33 10.25 -2.52
N ALA A 721 27.70 9.87 -3.64
CA ALA A 721 26.56 10.58 -4.19
C ALA A 721 25.35 10.52 -3.25
N MET A 722 25.12 9.35 -2.63
CA MET A 722 24.06 9.16 -1.62
C MET A 722 24.18 10.17 -0.48
N ALA A 723 25.38 10.22 0.11
CA ALA A 723 25.69 11.09 1.23
C ALA A 723 25.76 12.57 0.82
N ALA A 724 26.14 12.89 -0.42
CA ALA A 724 26.23 14.27 -0.91
C ALA A 724 24.88 14.97 -0.83
N CYS A 725 23.85 14.39 -1.44
CA CYS A 725 22.54 15.06 -1.53
C CYS A 725 21.67 14.83 -0.29
N ALA A 726 21.87 13.73 0.45
CA ALA A 726 21.40 13.67 1.84
C ALA A 726 21.97 14.87 2.64
N GLY A 727 23.26 15.15 2.47
CA GLY A 727 23.95 16.26 3.10
C GLY A 727 23.49 17.65 2.67
N ASP A 728 23.03 17.83 1.43
CA ASP A 728 22.44 19.11 0.99
C ASP A 728 21.20 19.45 1.81
N VAL A 729 20.38 18.45 2.10
CA VAL A 729 19.17 18.64 2.88
C VAL A 729 19.49 18.86 4.35
N VAL A 730 20.42 18.06 4.91
CA VAL A 730 20.94 18.26 6.28
C VAL A 730 21.37 19.73 6.46
N ARG A 731 22.14 20.28 5.50
CA ARG A 731 22.58 21.68 5.50
C ARG A 731 21.43 22.68 5.39
N ALA A 732 20.42 22.38 4.59
CA ALA A 732 19.24 23.26 4.43
C ALA A 732 18.46 23.37 5.75
N TRP A 733 18.30 22.25 6.48
CA TRP A 733 17.65 22.21 7.79
C TRP A 733 18.51 22.88 8.88
N GLU A 734 19.81 22.59 8.93
CA GLU A 734 20.76 23.29 9.81
C GLU A 734 20.63 24.81 9.66
N ALA A 735 20.59 25.33 8.42
CA ALA A 735 20.45 26.75 8.15
C ALA A 735 19.10 27.33 8.60
N ARG A 736 17.99 26.63 8.34
CA ARG A 736 16.66 27.05 8.79
C ARG A 736 16.53 27.10 10.31
N VAL A 737 17.14 26.13 10.98
CA VAL A 737 17.12 26.00 12.44
C VAL A 737 17.97 27.09 13.06
N ALA A 738 19.18 27.31 12.57
CA ALA A 738 20.05 28.40 13.00
C ALA A 738 19.44 29.80 12.79
N ALA A 739 18.56 29.97 11.79
CA ALA A 739 17.87 31.23 11.51
C ALA A 739 16.66 31.53 12.39
N ALA A 740 16.19 30.56 13.20
CA ALA A 740 15.03 30.70 14.06
C ALA A 740 15.42 30.93 15.54
N ALA A 741 14.52 31.49 16.35
CA ALA A 741 14.83 32.38 17.49
C ALA A 741 15.54 31.77 18.72
N THR A 742 15.88 30.48 18.69
CA THR A 742 16.64 29.71 19.71
C THR A 742 17.48 28.56 19.08
N GLY A 743 17.58 28.48 17.74
CA GLY A 743 18.04 27.29 17.02
C GLY A 743 16.91 26.27 16.75
N GLU A 744 15.87 26.62 15.98
CA GLU A 744 14.52 26.03 16.10
C GLU A 744 13.59 26.16 14.88
N VAL A 745 13.48 25.18 13.95
CA VAL A 745 12.53 25.33 12.81
C VAL A 745 11.42 24.29 12.69
N THR A 746 10.26 24.78 12.27
CA THR A 746 9.17 24.01 11.68
C THR A 746 9.43 23.90 10.18
N VAL A 747 9.58 22.70 9.63
CA VAL A 747 9.39 22.39 8.20
C VAL A 747 8.00 21.82 8.04
N GLU A 748 7.05 22.39 7.29
CA GLU A 748 7.06 23.54 6.37
C GLU A 748 8.10 23.47 5.26
N VAL A 749 7.64 23.30 4.02
CA VAL A 749 8.37 23.85 2.88
C VAL A 749 7.53 23.90 1.63
N GLY A 750 7.15 22.77 1.07
CA GLY A 750 6.90 22.72 -0.37
C GLY A 750 8.18 22.78 -1.24
N HIS A 751 9.27 23.40 -0.75
CA HIS A 751 10.46 23.82 -1.48
C HIS A 751 11.85 23.52 -0.85
N GLN A 752 12.11 22.40 -0.15
CA GLN A 752 13.45 22.07 0.44
C GLN A 752 14.15 20.80 0.01
N PHE A 753 13.45 19.72 -0.32
CA PHE A 753 14.10 18.69 -1.14
C PHE A 753 14.24 19.19 -2.61
N SER A 754 13.87 20.46 -2.86
CA SER A 754 13.37 20.96 -4.14
C SER A 754 13.76 22.41 -4.43
N GLU A 755 15.06 22.61 -4.70
CA GLU A 755 15.58 23.69 -5.54
C GLU A 755 16.19 23.10 -6.80
N LEU A 756 17.30 22.37 -6.67
CA LEU A 756 17.85 21.56 -7.77
C LEU A 756 16.91 20.39 -8.08
N THR A 757 16.26 19.83 -7.06
CA THR A 757 15.10 18.93 -7.20
C THR A 757 15.42 17.67 -8.02
N ALA A 758 16.69 17.31 -8.09
CA ALA A 758 17.23 16.43 -9.08
C ALA A 758 18.59 15.93 -8.60
N ASP A 759 18.60 15.01 -7.62
CA ASP A 759 19.75 14.87 -6.69
C ASP A 759 20.30 13.42 -6.54
N VAL A 760 21.36 13.13 -5.77
CA VAL A 760 22.19 11.88 -5.72
C VAL A 760 22.60 11.33 -7.09
N ILE A 761 21.70 10.57 -7.74
CA ILE A 761 21.93 9.80 -8.97
C ILE A 761 22.27 10.73 -10.15
N SER A 762 22.04 12.03 -9.95
CA SER A 762 22.53 13.17 -10.72
C SER A 762 24.00 13.16 -10.99
N HIS A 763 24.84 12.62 -10.09
CA HIS A 763 26.27 12.55 -10.33
C HIS A 763 26.64 11.39 -11.26
N THR A 764 25.72 10.47 -11.59
CA THR A 764 26.13 9.07 -11.45
C THR A 764 25.50 8.06 -12.40
N ALA A 765 24.68 8.46 -13.38
CA ALA A 765 23.86 7.49 -14.10
C ALA A 765 23.42 7.76 -15.57
N PHE A 766 23.20 9.01 -15.99
CA PHE A 766 22.73 9.42 -17.33
C PHE A 766 23.45 10.73 -17.73
N GLY A 767 22.81 11.84 -18.10
CA GLY A 767 23.53 13.14 -18.08
C GLY A 767 22.98 14.31 -18.91
N SER A 768 21.98 15.03 -18.41
CA SER A 768 21.55 16.34 -18.92
C SER A 768 22.30 17.50 -18.20
N SER A 769 21.72 18.71 -18.19
CA SER A 769 21.67 19.50 -16.95
C SER A 769 20.35 20.30 -16.79
N TYR A 770 19.89 20.46 -15.55
CA TYR A 770 18.55 20.90 -15.12
C TYR A 770 18.02 22.23 -15.71
N ARG A 771 18.75 23.35 -15.69
CA ARG A 771 18.97 24.10 -14.44
C ARG A 771 17.75 24.88 -13.90
N GLN A 772 16.54 24.65 -14.46
CA GLN A 772 15.24 25.15 -13.96
C GLN A 772 14.09 24.12 -14.08
N GLY A 773 14.36 22.87 -14.46
CA GLY A 773 13.36 21.87 -14.86
C GLY A 773 12.48 21.25 -13.75
N ASN A 774 11.77 22.05 -12.96
CA ASN A 774 10.87 21.65 -11.87
C ASN A 774 9.38 21.56 -12.27
N GLU A 775 9.07 21.60 -13.57
CA GLU A 775 7.75 21.38 -14.20
C GLU A 775 7.18 19.95 -14.06
N VAL A 776 7.61 19.40 -12.96
CA VAL A 776 8.44 18.22 -12.90
C VAL A 776 8.62 17.82 -11.41
N LEU A 777 8.51 18.76 -10.46
CA LEU A 777 7.95 18.54 -9.11
C LEU A 777 7.00 19.67 -8.69
N LEU A 778 7.35 20.96 -8.91
CA LEU A 778 6.57 22.23 -8.75
C LEU A 778 5.30 22.31 -9.64
N ALA A 779 4.84 21.16 -10.08
CA ALA A 779 3.76 20.92 -11.01
C ALA A 779 2.95 19.69 -10.62
N GLN A 780 3.30 18.98 -9.54
CA GLN A 780 2.64 17.75 -9.12
C GLN A 780 1.37 18.00 -8.28
N GLN A 781 1.00 19.27 -8.15
CA GLN A 781 -0.34 19.78 -8.43
C GLN A 781 -0.86 19.27 -9.80
N GLU A 782 -1.82 19.97 -10.40
CA GLU A 782 -2.27 19.85 -11.79
C GLU A 782 -2.32 18.42 -12.40
N LEU A 783 -1.21 17.77 -12.77
CA LEU A 783 -1.21 16.51 -13.53
C LEU A 783 -0.26 15.43 -12.96
N GLN A 784 -0.49 15.03 -11.70
CA GLN A 784 -0.38 13.60 -11.28
C GLN A 784 -1.23 12.65 -12.16
N LEU A 785 -2.11 13.24 -12.97
CA LEU A 785 -3.48 12.82 -13.05
C LEU A 785 -3.81 11.95 -14.27
N MET A 786 -2.94 10.98 -14.61
CA MET A 786 -3.40 9.80 -15.37
C MET A 786 -2.87 8.39 -14.93
N ALA A 787 -2.72 8.13 -13.62
CA ALA A 787 -2.51 6.79 -13.01
C ALA A 787 -3.75 5.94 -12.40
N MET A 788 -4.42 6.13 -11.17
CA MET A 788 -5.67 5.85 -10.23
C MET A 788 -6.99 6.79 -10.07
N ALA A 789 -7.71 7.27 -11.12
CA ALA A 789 -9.09 7.74 -11.30
C ALA A 789 -9.95 7.26 -12.58
N GLU A 790 -9.70 6.12 -13.26
CA GLU A 790 -10.55 5.23 -14.13
C GLU A 790 -10.62 3.65 -13.87
N LEU A 791 -9.91 2.98 -12.93
CA LEU A 791 -9.98 1.55 -12.44
C LEU A 791 -10.79 1.38 -11.11
N ASN A 792 -11.86 2.11 -10.82
CA ASN A 792 -13.07 1.53 -10.16
C ASN A 792 -14.44 1.77 -11.10
N SER A 793 -15.41 0.68 -12.86
CA SER A 793 -16.45 0.61 -13.97
C SER A 793 -16.32 -0.73 -14.62
N VAL A 794 -15.07 -1.22 -14.57
CA VAL A 794 -14.47 -2.23 -15.43
C VAL A 794 -13.94 -1.49 -16.66
N GLN A 795 -12.64 -1.60 -16.91
CA GLN A 795 -11.95 -0.88 -17.96
C GLN A 795 -12.55 -1.32 -19.30
N LEU A 796 -13.42 -0.49 -19.85
CA LEU A 796 -14.09 -0.82 -21.11
C LEU A 796 -13.06 -0.78 -22.25
N PRO A 797 -12.76 -1.91 -22.92
CA PRO A 797 -11.70 -1.98 -23.93
C PRO A 797 -11.94 -1.03 -25.11
N GLY A 798 -10.86 -0.62 -25.77
CA GLY A 798 -10.87 0.26 -26.95
C GLY A 798 -11.22 1.73 -26.67
N MET A 799 -12.00 2.02 -25.63
CA MET A 799 -12.37 3.39 -25.30
C MET A 799 -11.17 4.27 -24.92
N GLN A 800 -10.02 3.68 -24.54
CA GLN A 800 -8.77 4.37 -24.26
C GLN A 800 -8.18 5.22 -25.39
N TYR A 801 -8.62 4.94 -26.61
CA TYR A 801 -8.26 5.68 -27.82
C TYR A 801 -9.24 6.84 -28.11
N LEU A 802 -10.29 7.03 -27.30
CA LEU A 802 -11.27 8.10 -27.52
C LEU A 802 -10.73 9.49 -27.09
N PRO A 803 -11.06 10.58 -27.82
CA PRO A 803 -10.22 11.78 -27.89
C PRO A 803 -11.00 13.07 -27.58
N THR A 804 -11.04 13.47 -26.32
CA THR A 804 -11.91 14.54 -25.83
C THR A 804 -11.21 15.42 -24.76
N LYS A 805 -11.74 15.51 -23.51
CA LYS A 805 -11.20 16.26 -22.34
C LYS A 805 -11.36 15.51 -20.99
N ALA A 806 -11.31 14.17 -20.99
CA ALA A 806 -10.59 13.27 -19.97
C ALA A 806 -7.49 12.14 -20.53
N ASN A 807 -7.20 10.89 -21.06
CA ASN A 807 -6.51 10.57 -22.33
C ASN A 807 -5.83 11.74 -23.07
N VAL A 808 -6.48 12.78 -23.61
CA VAL A 808 -5.77 13.86 -24.36
C VAL A 808 -4.71 14.56 -23.52
N ARG A 809 -4.85 14.64 -22.19
CA ARG A 809 -3.81 15.19 -21.31
C ARG A 809 -3.00 14.13 -20.56
N ARG A 810 -3.45 12.87 -20.55
CA ARG A 810 -2.53 11.72 -20.52
C ARG A 810 -1.50 11.82 -21.65
N TRP A 811 -1.97 11.89 -22.90
CA TRP A 811 -1.26 11.90 -24.18
C TRP A 811 -0.37 13.13 -24.33
N GLN A 812 -0.96 14.33 -24.39
CA GLN A 812 -0.24 15.53 -24.79
C GLN A 812 0.87 15.93 -23.81
N LEU A 813 0.95 15.27 -22.65
CA LEU A 813 1.98 15.47 -21.64
C LEU A 813 2.64 14.13 -21.18
N GLU A 814 2.18 12.94 -21.61
CA GLU A 814 3.05 11.79 -21.94
C GLU A 814 4.12 12.23 -22.94
N ARG A 815 3.73 13.04 -23.92
CA ARG A 815 4.67 13.77 -24.78
C ARG A 815 5.66 14.62 -23.97
N LYS A 816 5.28 15.16 -22.81
CA LYS A 816 6.17 15.93 -21.93
C LYS A 816 7.14 15.03 -21.17
N VAL A 817 6.66 13.95 -20.53
CA VAL A 817 7.53 12.87 -19.98
C VAL A 817 8.58 12.46 -21.00
N ARG A 818 8.11 12.06 -22.19
CA ARG A 818 8.95 11.54 -23.26
C ARG A 818 9.92 12.59 -23.79
N ALA A 819 9.52 13.86 -23.84
CA ALA A 819 10.39 14.96 -24.26
C ALA A 819 11.54 15.21 -23.28
N THR A 820 11.29 15.29 -21.96
CA THR A 820 12.39 15.54 -21.03
C THR A 820 13.35 14.36 -20.98
N LEU A 821 12.83 13.14 -20.90
CA LEU A 821 13.62 11.90 -21.00
C LEU A 821 14.52 11.84 -22.23
N MET A 822 14.00 12.24 -23.40
CA MET A 822 14.80 12.33 -24.62
C MET A 822 15.90 13.37 -24.49
N ALA A 823 15.66 14.52 -23.87
CA ALA A 823 16.71 15.52 -23.64
C ALA A 823 17.89 14.96 -22.81
N ILE A 824 17.63 14.15 -21.78
CA ILE A 824 18.70 13.48 -21.02
C ILE A 824 19.43 12.44 -21.87
N ILE A 825 18.69 11.63 -22.62
CA ILE A 825 19.26 10.59 -23.47
C ILE A 825 20.12 11.22 -24.57
N ASP A 826 19.65 12.30 -25.19
CA ASP A 826 20.36 13.03 -26.24
C ASP A 826 21.62 13.71 -25.71
N GLU A 827 21.59 14.32 -24.52
CA GLU A 827 22.79 14.90 -23.91
C GLU A 827 23.80 13.82 -23.49
N ARG A 828 23.34 12.66 -23.02
CA ARG A 828 24.21 11.51 -22.75
C ARG A 828 24.81 10.93 -24.03
N LEU A 829 24.03 10.83 -25.11
CA LEU A 829 24.48 10.39 -26.44
C LEU A 829 25.48 11.38 -27.06
N ALA A 830 25.36 12.68 -26.78
CA ALA A 830 26.34 13.68 -27.17
C ALA A 830 27.66 13.49 -26.39
N ALA A 831 27.60 13.47 -25.06
CA ALA A 831 28.76 13.29 -24.19
C ALA A 831 29.50 11.95 -24.47
N ALA A 832 28.77 10.87 -24.78
CA ALA A 832 29.36 9.56 -25.09
C ALA A 832 30.20 9.55 -26.37
N LYS A 833 29.96 10.45 -27.33
CA LYS A 833 30.79 10.58 -28.54
C LYS A 833 32.17 11.19 -28.23
N GLU A 834 32.22 12.11 -27.27
CA GLU A 834 33.46 12.75 -26.82
C GLU A 834 34.21 11.88 -25.80
N ALA A 835 33.47 11.20 -24.90
CA ALA A 835 34.01 10.26 -23.92
C ALA A 835 34.41 8.89 -24.52
N ARG A 836 33.84 8.52 -25.67
CA ARG A 836 33.95 7.20 -26.34
C ARG A 836 33.48 6.02 -25.46
N GLY A 837 32.41 6.23 -24.71
CA GLY A 837 31.75 5.24 -23.86
C GLY A 837 30.50 5.83 -23.19
N TYR A 838 29.49 5.00 -22.90
CA TYR A 838 28.19 5.49 -22.43
C TYR A 838 28.07 5.61 -20.89
N GLY A 839 28.98 5.01 -20.11
CA GLY A 839 28.96 4.98 -18.64
C GLY A 839 28.90 3.57 -18.04
N THR A 840 29.06 3.45 -16.72
CA THR A 840 28.95 2.19 -15.95
C THR A 840 27.79 2.12 -14.97
N ASP A 841 27.45 3.21 -14.29
CA ASP A 841 26.35 4.07 -14.73
C ASP A 841 25.49 3.44 -15.86
N LEU A 842 24.24 3.16 -15.52
CA LEU A 842 23.39 2.29 -16.34
C LEU A 842 22.77 2.95 -17.54
N LEU A 843 22.45 4.27 -17.63
CA LEU A 843 22.06 4.74 -18.96
C LEU A 843 23.20 4.43 -19.93
N GLY A 844 24.44 4.42 -19.43
CA GLY A 844 25.54 3.67 -20.01
C GLY A 844 25.22 2.26 -20.47
N LEU A 845 25.09 1.30 -19.55
CA LEU A 845 24.82 -0.13 -19.84
C LEU A 845 23.60 -0.38 -20.75
N MET A 846 22.61 0.50 -20.64
CA MET A 846 21.30 0.51 -21.29
C MET A 846 21.39 1.03 -22.74
N LEU A 847 22.19 2.09 -22.97
CA LEU A 847 22.58 2.57 -24.29
C LEU A 847 23.61 1.66 -24.95
N GLU A 848 24.50 1.03 -24.20
CA GLU A 848 25.47 0.05 -24.68
C GLU A 848 24.74 -1.19 -25.25
N ALA A 849 23.72 -1.69 -24.54
CA ALA A 849 22.86 -2.75 -25.05
C ALA A 849 22.04 -2.33 -26.30
N ASN A 850 21.70 -1.05 -26.43
CA ASN A 850 21.05 -0.49 -27.61
C ASN A 850 22.00 -0.33 -28.81
N ALA A 851 23.29 -0.06 -28.55
CA ALA A 851 24.35 0.03 -29.56
C ALA A 851 24.68 -1.34 -30.20
N GLY A 852 24.51 -2.44 -29.46
CA GLY A 852 24.35 -3.80 -30.01
C GLY A 852 25.46 -4.80 -29.65
N GLY A 853 25.07 -6.04 -29.30
CA GLY A 853 25.99 -7.09 -28.85
C GLY A 853 25.49 -8.55 -28.90
N ASP A 854 24.44 -8.91 -28.14
CA ASP A 854 23.99 -10.31 -27.91
C ASP A 854 23.17 -10.90 -29.08
N GLY A 855 23.66 -10.73 -30.31
CA GLY A 855 23.00 -11.12 -31.57
C GLY A 855 21.81 -10.22 -31.96
N LYS A 856 20.93 -9.91 -31.01
CA LYS A 856 19.93 -8.84 -31.12
C LYS A 856 20.64 -7.47 -30.99
N ARG A 857 20.14 -6.42 -31.65
CA ARG A 857 20.09 -5.10 -31.01
C ARG A 857 19.25 -5.30 -29.76
N ILE A 858 19.90 -5.38 -28.59
CA ILE A 858 19.26 -5.93 -27.39
C ILE A 858 18.03 -5.12 -27.01
N MET A 859 18.08 -3.82 -27.29
CA MET A 859 17.12 -2.78 -26.96
C MET A 859 16.89 -1.83 -28.13
N SER A 860 15.64 -1.57 -28.51
CA SER A 860 15.27 -0.32 -29.21
C SER A 860 15.37 0.93 -28.32
N MET A 861 15.19 2.12 -28.90
CA MET A 861 15.21 3.39 -28.15
C MET A 861 13.85 3.70 -27.54
N ASP A 862 12.77 3.26 -28.20
CA ASP A 862 11.53 3.02 -27.47
C ASP A 862 11.89 2.10 -26.31
N GLU A 863 12.57 0.96 -26.48
CA GLU A 863 13.18 0.21 -25.36
C GLU A 863 14.33 0.94 -24.59
N ILE A 864 14.23 2.25 -24.32
CA ILE A 864 14.93 3.04 -23.29
C ILE A 864 13.99 4.14 -22.73
N ILE A 865 13.39 4.99 -23.60
CA ILE A 865 12.43 6.09 -23.27
C ILE A 865 10.98 5.61 -23.10
N ASP A 866 10.77 4.43 -23.62
CA ASP A 866 9.78 3.45 -23.30
C ASP A 866 10.61 2.20 -22.82
N GLU A 867 11.45 2.32 -21.76
CA GLU A 867 11.82 1.38 -20.65
C GLU A 867 12.03 2.03 -19.23
N CYS A 868 12.79 3.11 -19.05
CA CYS A 868 13.04 3.80 -17.76
C CYS A 868 11.96 4.74 -17.10
N LYS A 869 10.70 4.92 -17.56
CA LYS A 869 9.57 5.56 -16.83
C LYS A 869 8.90 4.46 -15.97
N THR A 870 9.72 3.51 -15.55
CA THR A 870 9.40 2.08 -15.40
C THR A 870 10.69 1.32 -15.03
N PHE A 871 11.84 1.99 -15.16
CA PHE A 871 13.09 1.79 -14.44
C PHE A 871 13.76 3.17 -14.20
N PHE A 872 13.00 4.07 -13.55
CA PHE A 872 13.28 5.42 -12.97
C PHE A 872 11.94 6.04 -12.57
N PHE A 873 10.96 6.15 -13.48
CA PHE A 873 9.53 6.32 -13.10
C PHE A 873 8.89 4.94 -12.81
N ALA A 874 9.75 3.97 -12.41
CA ALA A 874 9.37 2.90 -11.52
C ALA A 874 9.98 3.06 -10.13
N GLY A 875 10.85 4.05 -9.98
CA GLY A 875 11.87 4.12 -8.98
C GLY A 875 11.79 5.35 -8.06
N HIS A 876 11.60 6.55 -8.59
CA HIS A 876 11.75 7.81 -7.86
C HIS A 876 10.76 8.02 -6.72
N ASP A 877 9.60 7.38 -6.78
CA ASP A 877 8.64 7.36 -5.68
C ASP A 877 8.98 6.24 -4.68
N THR A 878 10.02 5.43 -4.91
CA THR A 878 9.99 4.02 -4.48
C THR A 878 11.06 3.58 -3.49
N THR A 879 12.16 4.33 -3.34
CA THR A 879 12.45 4.76 -1.97
C THR A 879 11.47 5.89 -1.62
N ALA A 880 11.86 7.17 -1.49
CA ALA A 880 10.97 8.33 -1.30
C ALA A 880 9.76 8.16 -0.35
N HIS A 881 8.70 7.44 -0.70
CA HIS A 881 7.80 6.79 0.29
C HIS A 881 8.48 5.81 1.26
N LEU A 882 9.82 5.73 1.22
CA LEU A 882 10.74 4.91 2.01
C LEU A 882 12.08 5.67 2.33
N LEU A 883 12.17 6.99 2.09
CA LEU A 883 13.06 7.92 2.86
C LEU A 883 12.41 9.31 3.11
N THR A 884 11.11 9.38 2.97
CA THR A 884 10.21 10.44 3.47
C THR A 884 9.09 9.80 4.28
N TRP A 885 8.66 8.60 3.89
CA TRP A 885 8.40 7.54 4.88
C TRP A 885 9.64 6.65 5.04
N VAL A 886 9.66 5.63 5.92
CA VAL A 886 10.87 5.19 6.67
C VAL A 886 11.46 6.31 7.50
N THR A 887 11.73 7.47 6.91
CA THR A 887 11.92 8.78 7.56
C THR A 887 10.97 9.01 8.72
N PHE A 888 9.75 8.51 8.67
CA PHE A 888 8.75 8.82 9.67
C PHE A 888 8.92 7.96 10.93
N LEU A 889 10.11 7.99 11.60
CA LEU A 889 10.47 7.04 12.66
C LEU A 889 11.79 7.21 13.48
N LEU A 890 12.25 8.38 13.93
CA LEU A 890 13.23 8.44 15.04
C LEU A 890 13.08 9.72 15.80
N GLY A 891 12.76 10.81 15.10
CA GLY A 891 12.26 12.03 15.72
C GLY A 891 10.99 11.76 16.52
N THR A 892 10.45 10.55 16.49
CA THR A 892 9.45 10.15 17.45
C THR A 892 9.73 8.79 18.15
N HIS A 893 10.97 8.41 18.45
CA HIS A 893 11.32 7.51 19.57
C HIS A 893 12.81 7.64 19.88
N PRO A 894 13.22 7.96 21.11
CA PRO A 894 14.57 7.81 21.61
C PRO A 894 14.72 6.45 22.30
N GLU A 895 13.86 5.50 21.94
CA GLU A 895 13.33 4.41 22.77
C GLU A 895 14.23 3.19 22.64
N TRP A 896 14.09 2.42 21.56
CA TRP A 896 15.16 1.55 21.09
C TRP A 896 16.34 2.56 20.77
N GLN A 897 16.05 3.81 20.39
CA GLN A 897 17.06 4.79 20.01
C GLN A 897 17.90 5.39 21.22
N ARG A 898 18.89 4.66 21.78
CA ARG A 898 20.05 5.27 22.51
C ARG A 898 21.55 4.85 22.36
N ARG A 899 21.98 3.90 21.49
CA ARG A 899 23.41 3.67 21.01
C ARG A 899 23.84 3.31 19.45
N LEU A 900 23.76 3.79 18.11
CA LEU A 900 23.10 4.63 16.90
C LEU A 900 23.14 6.15 16.42
N ARG A 901 22.67 7.27 16.99
CA ARG A 901 23.28 8.61 16.81
C ARG A 901 24.69 8.65 17.38
N GLU A 902 24.87 8.21 18.68
CA GLU A 902 26.50 5.53 19.80
C GLU A 902 26.78 4.19 18.92
N GLU A 903 26.87 4.20 17.56
CA GLU A 903 26.91 3.17 16.50
C GLU A 903 26.81 3.80 15.09
N VAL A 904 26.06 4.88 14.83
CA VAL A 904 26.49 5.85 13.80
C VAL A 904 27.73 6.55 14.33
N PHE A 905 27.77 7.21 15.51
CA PHE A 905 29.09 7.67 16.00
C PHE A 905 30.07 6.51 16.33
N ARG A 906 29.64 5.28 16.72
CA ARG A 906 30.59 4.13 16.93
C ARG A 906 31.14 3.54 15.63
N GLU A 907 30.34 3.39 14.56
CA GLU A 907 30.75 2.69 13.33
C GLU A 907 30.98 3.62 12.14
N CYS A 908 30.29 4.75 12.07
CA CYS A 908 30.48 5.80 11.07
C CYS A 908 31.25 7.02 11.59
N GLY A 909 31.35 7.23 12.91
CA GLY A 909 31.97 8.42 13.48
C GLY A 909 31.07 9.67 13.49
N GLY A 910 31.61 10.74 14.06
CA GLY A 910 30.96 12.04 14.25
C GLY A 910 30.54 12.75 12.96
N ALA A 911 29.95 13.93 13.12
CA ALA A 911 29.21 14.60 12.06
C ALA A 911 30.08 15.11 10.89
N ASP A 912 31.39 15.28 11.09
CA ASP A 912 32.34 15.70 10.06
C ASP A 912 33.08 14.52 9.39
N VAL A 913 32.76 13.28 9.76
CA VAL A 913 33.38 12.07 9.19
C VAL A 913 32.58 11.64 7.93
N PRO A 914 33.18 11.50 6.74
CA PRO A 914 32.45 11.05 5.55
C PRO A 914 31.85 9.65 5.71
N LEU A 915 30.67 9.41 5.12
CA LEU A 915 30.04 8.09 5.16
C LEU A 915 30.65 7.15 4.11
N HIS A 916 30.93 5.93 4.56
CA HIS A 916 31.55 4.87 3.78
C HIS A 916 30.66 3.64 3.79
N ALA A 917 30.50 2.97 2.65
CA ALA A 917 29.56 1.87 2.52
C ALA A 917 29.79 0.71 3.51
N ASP A 918 31.04 0.46 3.92
CA ASP A 918 31.35 -0.58 4.90
C ASP A 918 30.99 -0.16 6.34
N ALA A 919 31.14 1.12 6.68
CA ALA A 919 30.65 1.70 7.94
C ALA A 919 29.12 1.66 8.01
N LEU A 920 28.49 1.87 6.86
CA LEU A 920 27.07 1.65 6.68
C LEU A 920 26.73 0.19 6.92
N ASN A 921 27.17 -0.79 6.13
CA ASN A 921 26.96 -2.24 6.37
C ASN A 921 27.12 -2.62 7.85
N LYS A 922 28.15 -2.06 8.51
CA LYS A 922 28.48 -2.23 9.93
C LYS A 922 27.60 -1.60 10.99
N LEU A 923 26.75 -0.58 10.75
CA LEU A 923 25.80 -0.16 11.81
C LEU A 923 25.22 -1.49 12.35
N LYS A 924 25.36 -1.79 13.65
CA LYS A 924 25.92 -3.08 14.19
C LYS A 924 24.97 -3.96 15.00
N LEU A 925 24.48 -3.45 16.13
CA LEU A 925 23.10 -3.75 16.48
C LEU A 925 22.13 -3.12 15.47
N LEU A 926 22.64 -2.48 14.40
CA LEU A 926 22.06 -2.33 13.08
C LEU A 926 22.48 -3.32 11.92
N THR A 927 22.97 -4.58 12.16
CA THR A 927 23.23 -5.66 11.14
C THR A 927 22.34 -6.97 11.12
N MET A 928 21.09 -7.01 11.66
CA MET A 928 20.10 -8.15 11.50
C MET A 928 18.54 -7.85 11.32
N VAL A 929 18.03 -6.70 11.77
CA VAL A 929 16.64 -6.20 12.05
C VAL A 929 16.05 -5.18 11.06
N LEU A 930 16.50 -5.04 9.82
CA LEU A 930 15.72 -4.19 8.87
C LEU A 930 15.30 -4.92 7.59
N TYR A 931 15.52 -6.23 7.60
CA TYR A 931 14.42 -7.15 7.83
C TYR A 931 13.75 -6.84 9.21
N GLU A 932 12.50 -6.40 9.36
CA GLU A 932 12.08 -5.29 10.27
C GLU A 932 12.28 -3.91 9.59
N THR A 933 12.40 -3.89 8.24
CA THR A 933 11.92 -2.81 7.35
C THR A 933 11.48 -3.31 5.97
N LEU A 934 11.09 -4.59 5.84
CA LEU A 934 10.48 -5.20 4.65
C LEU A 934 9.02 -5.82 4.79
N ARG A 935 8.33 -5.71 5.96
CA ARG A 935 6.96 -6.14 6.40
C ARG A 935 6.04 -5.01 6.91
N LEU A 936 4.86 -4.78 6.32
CA LEU A 936 3.69 -3.91 6.69
C LEU A 936 3.13 -2.86 5.70
N TYR A 937 3.76 -1.69 5.47
CA TYR A 937 3.30 -0.67 4.50
C TYR A 937 4.23 -0.56 3.27
N GLY A 938 5.50 -0.22 3.51
CA GLY A 938 6.56 0.25 2.59
C GLY A 938 6.91 -0.53 1.32
N PRO A 939 7.19 0.19 0.24
CA PRO A 939 5.99 0.78 -0.34
C PRO A 939 5.37 -0.11 -1.39
N ALA A 940 4.85 -1.25 -0.90
CA ALA A 940 3.88 -2.03 -1.64
C ALA A 940 2.81 -2.72 -0.78
N THR A 941 1.54 -2.52 -1.14
CA THR A 941 0.33 -3.07 -0.48
C THR A 941 -0.46 -4.08 -1.34
N PHE A 942 -0.05 -4.33 -2.59
CA PHE A 942 -0.23 -5.59 -3.35
C PHE A 942 0.91 -5.74 -4.40
N ILE A 943 1.05 -6.92 -5.04
CA ILE A 943 1.25 -7.12 -6.51
C ILE A 943 0.21 -8.15 -6.94
N GLU A 944 0.27 -8.72 -8.13
CA GLU A 944 -0.66 -9.77 -8.60
C GLU A 944 0.18 -10.84 -9.41
N ARG A 945 -0.33 -11.97 -9.95
CA ARG A 945 0.39 -12.84 -10.96
C ARG A 945 -0.51 -13.76 -11.85
N GLN A 946 -1.03 -13.33 -12.99
CA GLN A 946 -2.08 -13.96 -13.78
C GLN A 946 -1.98 -15.47 -14.11
N THR A 947 -2.82 -16.36 -13.56
CA THR A 947 -2.98 -17.77 -13.96
C THR A 947 -3.23 -17.90 -15.46
N THR A 948 -2.19 -18.31 -16.17
CA THR A 948 -2.22 -18.62 -17.61
C THR A 948 -2.86 -19.96 -17.92
N ALA A 949 -3.10 -20.80 -16.90
CA ALA A 949 -3.68 -22.12 -17.00
C ALA A 949 -4.59 -22.45 -15.80
N ASP A 950 -5.32 -23.56 -15.89
CA ASP A 950 -5.98 -24.18 -14.75
C ASP A 950 -4.91 -24.90 -13.91
N VAL A 951 -4.66 -24.42 -12.70
CA VAL A 951 -3.64 -24.95 -11.80
C VAL A 951 -4.27 -25.59 -10.56
N ASP A 952 -3.65 -26.66 -10.07
CA ASP A 952 -3.95 -27.20 -8.74
C ASP A 952 -3.21 -26.41 -7.70
N LEU A 953 -3.82 -26.32 -6.53
CA LEU A 953 -3.04 -26.04 -5.37
C LEU A 953 -3.63 -26.38 -4.02
N CYS A 954 -2.77 -26.79 -3.09
CA CYS A 954 -3.05 -26.89 -1.65
C CYS A 954 -4.42 -27.50 -1.33
N GLY A 955 -4.87 -28.46 -2.17
CA GLY A 955 -6.17 -29.11 -2.09
C GLY A 955 -7.29 -28.43 -2.92
N VAL A 956 -6.96 -27.74 -4.02
CA VAL A 956 -7.85 -26.77 -4.66
C VAL A 956 -7.57 -26.63 -6.18
N LYS A 957 -8.44 -25.97 -6.98
CA LYS A 957 -8.37 -25.83 -8.46
C LYS A 957 -8.69 -24.41 -9.00
N VAL A 958 -8.15 -24.06 -10.18
CA VAL A 958 -8.45 -22.86 -11.00
C VAL A 958 -9.34 -23.17 -12.21
N PRO A 959 -10.06 -22.16 -12.76
CA PRO A 959 -10.46 -22.09 -14.17
C PRO A 959 -9.91 -20.80 -14.85
N LYS A 960 -8.80 -20.90 -15.60
CA LYS A 960 -7.92 -19.88 -16.26
C LYS A 960 -8.55 -18.54 -16.65
N GLY A 961 -7.73 -17.48 -16.68
CA GLY A 961 -8.05 -16.21 -17.34
C GLY A 961 -9.03 -15.25 -16.64
N THR A 962 -9.11 -15.06 -15.32
CA THR A 962 -8.42 -15.67 -14.15
C THR A 962 -6.89 -15.49 -14.16
N VAL A 963 -6.30 -15.28 -12.97
CA VAL A 963 -5.18 -14.36 -12.72
C VAL A 963 -4.24 -14.81 -11.47
N LEU A 964 -3.46 -14.04 -10.66
CA LEU A 964 -3.09 -14.29 -9.22
C LEU A 964 -3.22 -12.96 -8.40
N THR A 965 -3.68 -12.91 -7.15
CA THR A 965 -3.45 -11.75 -6.26
C THR A 965 -2.20 -12.07 -5.46
N ILE A 966 -1.32 -11.09 -5.28
CA ILE A 966 -0.23 -11.15 -4.32
C ILE A 966 -0.58 -10.15 -3.18
N PRO A 967 -1.26 -10.60 -2.11
CA PRO A 967 -1.97 -9.67 -1.23
C PRO A 967 -1.06 -9.19 -0.09
N PHE A 968 -0.11 -8.35 -0.43
CA PHE A 968 0.81 -7.64 0.48
C PHE A 968 0.14 -6.82 1.59
N VAL A 969 -1.12 -6.48 1.38
CA VAL A 969 -2.07 -6.14 2.41
C VAL A 969 -2.94 -7.35 2.59
N MET A 970 -2.86 -7.92 3.80
CA MET A 970 -2.63 -9.35 4.10
C MET A 970 -1.11 -9.70 4.13
N LEU A 971 -0.78 -10.91 4.58
CA LEU A 971 0.50 -11.62 4.40
C LEU A 971 1.75 -11.19 5.20
N HIS A 972 1.62 -10.41 6.28
CA HIS A 972 2.79 -9.90 7.04
C HIS A 972 2.64 -9.69 8.59
N ARG A 973 1.63 -10.20 9.30
CA ARG A 973 1.47 -10.05 10.78
C ARG A 973 0.68 -11.22 11.37
N ASP A 974 1.02 -12.42 10.92
CA ASP A 974 0.20 -13.61 11.12
C ASP A 974 0.64 -14.56 12.21
N GLU A 975 -0.38 -15.08 12.87
CA GLU A 975 -0.30 -16.01 13.96
C GLU A 975 -0.15 -17.52 13.62
N GLU A 976 0.43 -17.90 12.48
CA GLU A 976 1.26 -19.13 12.42
C GLU A 976 2.76 -18.82 12.39
N ALA A 977 3.11 -17.53 12.49
CA ALA A 977 4.41 -17.01 12.13
C ALA A 977 4.97 -16.06 13.19
N TRP A 978 4.55 -14.80 13.20
CA TRP A 978 5.33 -13.69 13.74
C TRP A 978 5.59 -13.72 15.31
N GLY A 979 5.24 -14.79 16.09
CA GLY A 979 5.60 -15.09 17.53
C GLY A 979 4.45 -15.49 18.56
N ALA A 980 3.87 -14.60 19.39
CA ALA A 980 2.47 -14.54 19.91
C ALA A 980 1.50 -13.41 19.44
N ASP A 981 1.78 -12.15 19.68
CA ASP A 981 0.91 -10.97 19.60
C ASP A 981 0.38 -10.48 18.20
N ALA A 982 0.35 -9.17 17.89
CA ALA A 982 -0.30 -8.61 16.69
C ALA A 982 0.64 -8.12 15.55
N SER A 983 1.06 -6.87 15.53
CA SER A 983 2.09 -6.27 14.65
C SER A 983 3.51 -6.26 15.25
N GLU A 984 3.78 -5.25 16.09
CA GLU A 984 5.03 -4.72 16.66
C GLU A 984 6.30 -4.77 15.81
N PHE A 985 7.06 -3.70 15.91
CA PHE A 985 8.51 -3.85 15.93
C PHE A 985 8.92 -4.31 17.33
N ASN A 986 9.69 -5.41 17.43
CA ASN A 986 10.50 -5.77 18.60
C ASN A 986 11.33 -7.02 18.23
N PRO A 987 12.66 -6.89 18.17
CA PRO A 987 13.57 -7.95 17.75
C PRO A 987 13.73 -9.19 18.61
N LEU A 988 12.82 -9.52 19.53
CA LEU A 988 12.43 -10.93 19.66
C LEU A 988 12.01 -11.53 18.29
N ARG A 989 11.75 -10.65 17.31
CA ARG A 989 11.70 -10.91 15.88
C ARG A 989 13.08 -10.87 15.21
N PHE A 990 13.53 -9.77 14.63
CA PHE A 990 14.58 -9.87 13.59
C PHE A 990 16.03 -9.81 14.11
N GLN A 991 16.29 -9.85 15.42
CA GLN A 991 17.67 -9.87 15.96
C GLN A 991 18.45 -11.06 15.42
N ASP A 992 17.73 -12.15 15.12
CA ASP A 992 18.22 -13.42 14.60
C ASP A 992 18.11 -13.55 13.07
N GLY A 993 17.76 -12.44 12.39
CA GLY A 993 17.60 -12.29 10.94
C GLY A 993 16.20 -12.63 10.41
N VAL A 994 15.93 -12.22 9.16
CA VAL A 994 14.69 -12.48 8.37
C VAL A 994 14.04 -13.82 8.63
N GLY A 995 14.85 -14.87 8.51
CA GLY A 995 14.34 -16.23 8.36
C GLY A 995 13.75 -16.77 9.65
N ARG A 996 14.06 -16.11 10.78
CA ARG A 996 13.63 -16.47 12.13
C ARG A 996 12.74 -15.42 12.79
N ALA A 997 12.63 -14.23 12.18
CA ALA A 997 11.79 -13.15 12.67
C ALA A 997 10.30 -13.45 12.73
N ALA A 998 9.88 -14.49 12.00
CA ALA A 998 8.62 -15.16 12.20
C ALA A 998 8.89 -16.67 12.20
N ALA A 999 8.06 -17.43 12.91
CA ALA A 999 7.95 -18.90 12.87
C ALA A 999 7.60 -19.45 11.48
N GLN A 1000 7.53 -18.60 10.45
CA GLN A 1000 7.42 -19.00 9.07
C GLN A 1000 8.55 -18.35 8.24
N PRO A 1001 9.42 -19.16 7.61
CA PRO A 1001 10.58 -18.64 6.90
C PRO A 1001 10.20 -17.72 5.74
N ASN A 1002 10.99 -16.68 5.58
CA ASN A 1002 10.77 -15.60 4.62
C ASN A 1002 9.43 -14.90 4.80
N ALA A 1003 8.68 -15.06 5.91
CA ALA A 1003 7.38 -14.41 6.11
C ALA A 1003 7.42 -12.92 5.79
N LEU A 1004 8.60 -12.31 5.97
CA LEU A 1004 9.05 -11.10 5.32
C LEU A 1004 9.20 -11.26 3.78
N LEU A 1005 8.13 -11.52 3.04
CA LEU A 1005 8.27 -12.10 1.69
C LEU A 1005 8.67 -11.06 0.62
N SER A 1006 9.05 -9.86 1.09
CA SER A 1006 9.54 -8.66 0.40
C SER A 1006 10.42 -8.93 -0.81
N PHE A 1007 11.21 -9.99 -0.73
CA PHE A 1007 12.01 -10.65 -1.75
C PHE A 1007 11.34 -10.89 -3.13
N SER A 1008 10.12 -10.39 -3.37
CA SER A 1008 9.12 -10.89 -4.32
C SER A 1008 8.73 -12.35 -4.07
N LEU A 1009 9.20 -12.93 -2.96
CA LEU A 1009 10.17 -14.01 -3.07
C LEU A 1009 10.18 -14.77 -4.42
N GLY A 1010 11.35 -14.96 -5.00
CA GLY A 1010 11.65 -16.27 -5.59
C GLY A 1010 12.58 -16.32 -6.80
N PRO A 1011 13.12 -17.51 -7.13
CA PRO A 1011 14.38 -17.63 -7.85
C PRO A 1011 14.28 -17.60 -9.39
N ARG A 1012 13.28 -16.90 -9.93
CA ARG A 1012 13.41 -16.19 -11.23
C ARG A 1012 14.03 -14.79 -11.01
N ALA A 1013 13.90 -14.24 -9.81
CA ALA A 1013 14.23 -12.85 -9.49
C ALA A 1013 15.57 -12.63 -8.75
N CYS A 1014 15.97 -11.36 -8.80
CA CYS A 1014 16.91 -10.54 -8.02
C CYS A 1014 16.77 -9.13 -8.64
N ILE A 1015 17.09 -8.00 -8.01
CA ILE A 1015 17.97 -7.08 -8.74
C ILE A 1015 19.03 -6.51 -7.82
N GLY A 1016 20.17 -6.21 -8.43
CA GLY A 1016 21.49 -6.06 -7.84
C GLY A 1016 21.44 -5.30 -6.52
N GLN A 1017 22.10 -5.89 -5.55
CA GLN A 1017 21.25 -6.63 -4.61
C GLN A 1017 20.46 -5.79 -3.59
N ASP A 1018 20.73 -4.49 -3.43
CA ASP A 1018 20.43 -3.81 -2.17
C ASP A 1018 20.40 -2.28 -2.31
N PHE A 1019 19.46 -1.81 -3.11
CA PHE A 1019 19.18 -0.42 -3.46
C PHE A 1019 17.85 0.02 -2.79
N ALA A 1020 17.91 0.50 -1.55
CA ALA A 1020 16.86 1.12 -0.72
C ALA A 1020 17.59 1.49 0.58
N MET A 1021 17.70 0.51 1.47
CA MET A 1021 18.96 -0.09 1.89
C MET A 1021 20.08 0.91 2.22
N LEU A 1022 20.99 1.15 1.29
CA LEU A 1022 22.28 1.78 1.58
C LEU A 1022 22.28 3.30 1.32
N GLU A 1023 21.48 3.84 0.40
CA GLU A 1023 21.25 5.31 0.31
C GLU A 1023 20.38 5.75 1.44
N ALA A 1024 19.49 4.87 1.90
CA ALA A 1024 19.04 4.93 3.27
C ALA A 1024 20.26 4.93 4.22
N LYS A 1025 21.08 3.87 4.45
CA LYS A 1025 22.20 4.00 5.45
C LYS A 1025 23.09 5.26 5.28
N ALA A 1026 23.16 5.86 4.10
CA ALA A 1026 23.68 7.21 3.91
C ALA A 1026 22.82 8.32 4.55
N THR A 1027 21.59 8.58 4.07
CA THR A 1027 20.71 9.59 4.68
C THR A 1027 20.51 9.31 6.16
N LEU A 1028 20.30 8.03 6.48
CA LEU A 1028 20.07 7.51 7.82
C LEU A 1028 21.20 7.94 8.75
N ALA A 1029 22.44 7.60 8.44
CA ALA A 1029 23.53 7.98 9.31
C ALA A 1029 23.76 9.51 9.37
N LEU A 1030 23.68 10.23 8.25
CA LEU A 1030 24.02 11.67 8.19
C LEU A 1030 23.22 12.55 9.14
N ILE A 1031 21.99 12.17 9.32
CA ILE A 1031 20.95 13.07 9.75
C ILE A 1031 20.69 12.81 11.24
N LEU A 1032 20.72 11.52 11.65
CA LEU A 1032 21.06 11.16 13.02
C LEU A 1032 22.35 11.80 13.53
N ARG A 1033 23.33 12.19 12.73
CA ARG A 1033 24.56 12.79 13.29
C ARG A 1033 24.43 14.22 13.80
N ARG A 1034 23.38 14.97 13.45
CA ARG A 1034 23.38 16.43 13.66
C ARG A 1034 22.38 16.96 14.70
N PHE A 1035 21.43 16.14 15.12
CA PHE A 1035 20.11 16.66 15.48
C PHE A 1035 19.53 16.08 16.80
N ALA A 1036 19.62 16.74 17.98
CA ALA A 1036 19.09 16.31 19.32
C ALA A 1036 17.55 16.32 19.43
N PHE A 1037 16.93 15.93 18.33
CA PHE A 1037 15.61 16.21 17.88
C PHE A 1037 14.45 15.69 18.71
N GLU A 1038 13.26 16.12 18.27
CA GLU A 1038 12.09 15.28 18.15
C GLU A 1038 10.98 15.92 17.32
N VAL A 1039 9.86 15.22 17.29
CA VAL A 1039 8.60 15.62 16.74
C VAL A 1039 7.75 16.27 17.80
N ALA A 1040 7.10 17.32 17.30
CA ALA A 1040 6.18 18.25 17.94
C ALA A 1040 5.02 18.92 16.88
N PRO A 1041 3.14 20.37 17.17
CA PRO A 1041 1.78 20.73 16.40
C PRO A 1041 0.89 19.91 15.36
N GLU A 1042 0.40 20.53 14.28
CA GLU A 1042 -1.07 20.48 13.98
C GLU A 1042 -1.53 19.45 12.92
N TYR A 1043 -1.30 18.17 13.23
CA TYR A 1043 -0.97 16.95 12.47
C TYR A 1043 -1.79 16.05 11.45
N MET A 1044 -2.93 16.39 10.80
CA MET A 1044 -3.75 15.51 9.88
C MET A 1044 -3.12 14.87 8.60
N HIS A 1045 -4.01 14.32 7.76
CA HIS A 1045 -4.06 12.87 7.67
C HIS A 1045 -4.92 12.25 6.58
N ALA A 1046 -4.45 11.10 6.09
CA ALA A 1046 -5.13 10.18 5.21
C ALA A 1046 -4.39 8.82 5.28
N PRO A 1047 -5.04 7.63 5.36
CA PRO A 1047 -4.43 6.42 4.76
C PRO A 1047 -5.30 5.46 3.93
N ALA A 1048 -5.74 5.77 2.70
CA ALA A 1048 -6.61 5.00 1.78
C ALA A 1048 -5.77 4.27 0.70
N GLN A 1049 -6.25 3.99 -0.53
CA GLN A 1049 -5.46 3.21 -1.50
C GLN A 1049 -5.59 3.65 -2.97
N PHE A 1050 -4.43 3.88 -3.60
CA PHE A 1050 -4.22 3.80 -5.04
C PHE A 1050 -3.47 2.51 -5.39
N LEU A 1051 -2.14 2.52 -5.49
CA LEU A 1051 -1.39 1.27 -5.71
C LEU A 1051 -0.78 0.88 -4.38
N THR A 1052 0.00 1.80 -3.85
CA THR A 1052 0.72 1.65 -2.61
C THR A 1052 0.72 2.92 -1.75
N LEU A 1053 1.59 3.94 -1.71
CA LEU A 1053 1.84 4.69 -0.44
C LEU A 1053 2.08 6.27 -0.38
N GLN A 1054 1.07 7.19 -0.27
CA GLN A 1054 1.17 8.65 0.17
C GLN A 1054 -0.17 9.43 0.26
N PRO A 1055 -0.29 10.64 0.86
CA PRO A 1055 -1.48 11.51 0.59
C PRO A 1055 -1.28 12.93 0.03
N MET A 1056 -1.06 13.95 0.87
CA MET A 1056 -1.90 15.15 0.85
C MET A 1056 -1.15 16.43 1.29
N HIS A 1057 -0.94 16.64 2.60
CA HIS A 1057 -0.64 17.96 3.17
C HIS A 1057 0.80 18.62 3.42
N GLY A 1058 2.07 18.26 3.80
CA GLY A 1058 3.20 17.25 3.93
C GLY A 1058 3.91 16.48 5.14
N VAL A 1059 4.77 17.01 6.09
CA VAL A 1059 5.15 16.49 7.48
C VAL A 1059 5.94 17.55 8.35
N GLN A 1060 6.08 17.47 9.72
CA GLN A 1060 6.66 18.53 10.62
C GLN A 1060 7.36 18.05 11.95
N VAL A 1061 8.67 18.29 12.29
CA VAL A 1061 9.57 17.28 12.98
C VAL A 1061 11.04 17.49 13.69
N VAL A 1062 11.51 18.53 14.46
CA VAL A 1062 12.93 19.13 14.53
C VAL A 1062 14.05 18.49 15.30
N LEU A 1063 15.22 18.57 14.66
CA LEU A 1063 16.49 18.94 15.28
C LEU A 1063 16.40 20.18 16.19
N LYS A 1064 16.00 19.98 17.45
CA LYS A 1064 16.75 20.66 18.52
C LYS A 1064 18.20 20.33 18.21
N LEU A 1065 19.04 21.33 17.93
CA LEU A 1065 20.43 21.09 17.49
C LEU A 1065 21.05 20.04 18.42
N LEU A 1066 21.81 19.07 17.89
CA LEU A 1066 22.82 18.48 18.76
C LEU A 1066 23.75 19.62 19.10
N ASP A 1067 23.70 20.00 20.37
CA ASP A 1067 24.74 20.83 20.94
C ASP A 1067 26.05 20.03 20.76
N SER A 1068 27.02 20.66 20.10
CA SER A 1068 28.14 20.05 19.38
C SER A 1068 29.15 19.32 20.25
#